data_AF-A0A812Q6H7-F1
#
_entry.id   AF-A0A812Q6H7-F1
#
_cell.length_a   1.000
_cell.length_b   1.000
_cell.length_c   1.000
_cell.angle_alpha   90.00
_cell.angle_beta   90.00
_cell.angle_gamma   90.00
#
_symmetry.space_group_name_H-M   'P 1'
#
loop_
_entity.id
_entity.type
_entity.pdbx_description
1 polymer ?
#
loop_
_entity_poly.entity_id
_entity_poly.type
_entity_poly.pdbx_seq_one_letter_code
_entity_poly.pdbx_strand_id
1 'polypeptide(L)'
;MAGGQAAPPAAKTRVFFRFWDASPVGTHECIRVLGSCHELGSWDLNSAVQLSRVEQCKGCWWTTNSVRIPLKEHFEYRYAIYNSDTDDFIRWTKEGEEPLFAVATGRTLILEDDDGRCRATGDDEAGQMSTVASRGASLAAEANVGSRPPSPSGYHGSQPASPRSPASPRSGSCWNQRSKSMDLTQLCDVTSEDSAFLVFRSLPVLVKRAENGDWQVEKISHGAGTALPLLKHFTQTGSNKPPAGEAIDVSVKFIGHPGVCVRDDADRKQLTDLLAKHSCIPVFLDEDVVQKHNFFAEDYLWPVFHNMKIFDATITGDHEYESFDKALWKSFLALNNAYADVITKHGDENTLVWIHDYELVMVPRFVYHRNPDFTTGLFLHCAFPSTEVMSCLPVREDILQGMLSSRLVTFQTFDYLRHFMSCCSEVLGTRHSFQKGGILQVEHESRSVVVFADHFAIPYNHLIKKISDDKVVERAASIRNKFKGKTIIGAYDRFDCFSGLTLKLRTFHRFLQDYRSHRRSVVLVQYVRARATDSKRKGMVTIEELQQMADATNKAFGVEGEPPLVNIVVEEVTRERQLGVLLATDILLDTSTNDGLNLIPFNFYAAHSQDQKGVALISEFCGCSSVLTGAFKINPWNTGAVLTALDQAISITPEDQALRFAKDHSYVSTQTLVQWVHKNLSELKVTRMGQSLTYRSSAGPVHLPFDDVVAAYNSAKKRAIFLDNEGTIAAKQKWQIESTTMVALQKQGQPPDPYVLDLLQTLANDRGNTVVVLSGRRKNVMEEWFGSVDGLGLFAEHGCHRLLPRTLSVAQQESGERAWRSEASADDNQEWKDLCIELMKQYVQRIQGSILEAKASSISWNYREVGATGVIDDVAHELVRFLDPDVPTGLLFGFPVKVVMGKGYVEVKRADIDKGRAVIKTLEELGNVDFVLSIGDDRSDEDMFEAISNYFKRTGDVSAMLSANPSQSSLRRAGAGTSSMASSLDGLAPSPTDSPTVSPKDKNDKKPVRSVNFTDKDGTASAPAQACLHRMASSTTWFTATVGRKTTQAKHFCADVDEVTQLLKKLASKAIMGQFSRFASMPVIAPDADEQNGDEDSQDEPPDVKDMGRATTQSSFLKKPLNKTET
;
A
#
# COMPACT_ATOMS: atom_id res chain seq x y z
N MET A 1 46.74 -1.88 49.25
CA MET A 1 45.56 -0.98 49.12
C MET A 1 45.84 -0.05 47.93
N ALA A 2 44.88 0.39 47.13
CA ALA A 2 43.46 0.02 47.07
C ALA A 2 43.08 -0.30 45.61
N GLY A 3 42.14 -1.24 45.40
CA GLY A 3 41.71 -1.62 44.06
C GLY A 3 40.63 -0.67 43.54
N GLY A 4 40.94 0.11 42.49
CA GLY A 4 39.93 0.87 41.76
C GLY A 4 39.07 -0.06 40.92
N GLN A 5 37.75 0.16 40.93
CA GLN A 5 36.84 -0.54 40.01
C GLN A 5 37.11 -0.05 38.58
N ALA A 6 37.34 -0.97 37.65
CA ALA A 6 37.48 -0.61 36.24
C ALA A 6 36.15 -0.07 35.69
N ALA A 7 36.23 1.04 34.95
CA ALA A 7 35.08 1.59 34.24
C ALA A 7 34.54 0.57 33.20
N PRO A 8 33.23 0.57 32.90
CA PRO A 8 32.69 -0.26 31.83
C PRO A 8 33.40 0.09 30.51
N PRO A 9 33.72 -0.90 29.66
CA PRO A 9 34.48 -0.66 28.44
C PRO A 9 33.70 0.28 27.51
N ALA A 10 34.32 1.39 27.13
CA ALA A 10 33.75 2.34 26.18
C ALA A 10 33.33 1.59 24.90
N ALA A 11 32.11 1.85 24.43
CA ALA A 11 31.62 1.27 23.18
C ALA A 11 32.57 1.63 22.05
N LYS A 12 32.97 0.65 21.23
CA LYS A 12 33.90 0.86 20.11
C LYS A 12 33.25 0.53 18.77
N THR A 13 33.48 1.40 17.79
CA THR A 13 33.14 1.15 16.38
C THR A 13 34.18 0.23 15.76
N ARG A 14 33.74 -0.74 14.96
CA ARG A 14 34.63 -1.52 14.09
C ARG A 14 34.88 -0.74 12.81
N VAL A 15 36.01 -0.07 12.71
CA VAL A 15 36.43 0.67 11.52
C VAL A 15 37.19 -0.27 10.59
N PHE A 16 36.81 -0.27 9.31
CA PHE A 16 37.55 -0.87 8.22
C PHE A 16 37.98 0.23 7.25
N PHE A 17 39.16 0.09 6.66
CA PHE A 17 39.70 1.03 5.67
C PHE A 17 39.76 0.33 4.31
N ARG A 18 39.22 0.98 3.28
CA ARG A 18 39.39 0.63 1.87
C ARG A 18 40.14 1.77 1.20
N PHE A 19 41.25 1.46 0.55
CA PHE A 19 42.10 2.44 -0.13
C PHE A 19 42.37 2.00 -1.56
N TRP A 20 42.54 2.93 -2.49
CA TRP A 20 43.04 2.64 -3.84
C TRP A 20 44.23 3.51 -4.20
N ASP A 21 45.27 2.89 -4.76
CA ASP A 21 46.41 3.58 -5.36
C ASP A 21 46.40 3.39 -6.89
N ALA A 22 46.63 4.49 -7.61
CA ALA A 22 46.87 4.47 -9.05
C ALA A 22 48.27 3.93 -9.40
N SER A 23 49.20 4.06 -8.45
CA SER A 23 50.60 3.74 -8.59
C SER A 23 50.82 2.23 -8.59
N PRO A 24 51.73 1.70 -9.43
CA PRO A 24 52.11 0.29 -9.37
C PRO A 24 52.95 0.01 -8.12
N VAL A 25 52.27 -0.28 -7.00
CA VAL A 25 52.87 -0.83 -5.78
C VAL A 25 53.68 -2.08 -6.13
N GLY A 26 54.96 -2.10 -5.76
CA GLY A 26 55.92 -3.14 -6.13
C GLY A 26 55.56 -4.53 -5.58
N THR A 27 56.18 -5.59 -6.14
CA THR A 27 55.94 -6.98 -5.69
C THR A 27 56.40 -7.25 -4.26
N HIS A 28 57.27 -6.40 -3.71
CA HIS A 28 57.75 -6.42 -2.33
C HIS A 28 57.33 -5.16 -1.55
N GLU A 29 56.23 -4.50 -1.97
CA GLU A 29 55.66 -3.35 -1.28
C GLU A 29 54.24 -3.69 -0.77
N CYS A 30 53.90 -3.23 0.44
CA CYS A 30 52.56 -3.35 1.02
C CYS A 30 52.06 -2.01 1.57
N ILE A 31 50.74 -1.82 1.63
CA ILE A 31 50.13 -0.60 2.18
C ILE A 31 49.70 -0.83 3.63
N ARG A 32 49.97 0.15 4.49
CA ARG A 32 49.52 0.21 5.89
C ARG A 32 48.84 1.55 6.18
N VAL A 33 47.88 1.55 7.10
CA VAL A 33 47.21 2.76 7.61
C VAL A 33 47.77 3.11 9.00
N LEU A 34 48.00 4.40 9.20
CA LEU A 34 48.52 5.03 10.42
C LEU A 34 47.59 6.17 10.81
N GLY A 35 47.52 6.53 12.09
CA GLY A 35 46.63 7.60 12.54
C GLY A 35 46.85 8.05 13.97
N SER A 36 46.09 9.06 14.40
CA SER A 36 46.31 9.74 15.69
C SER A 36 45.85 8.93 16.92
N CYS A 37 44.82 8.08 16.78
CA CYS A 37 44.36 7.23 17.88
C CYS A 37 45.29 6.04 18.13
N HIS A 38 45.27 5.51 19.35
CA HIS A 38 46.15 4.44 19.80
C HIS A 38 45.99 3.16 18.95
N GLU A 39 44.78 2.83 18.51
CA GLU A 39 44.53 1.65 17.66
C GLU A 39 44.99 1.82 16.19
N LEU A 40 45.48 3.00 15.81
CA LEU A 40 46.19 3.28 14.54
C LEU A 40 47.67 3.66 14.78
N GLY A 41 48.20 3.35 15.97
CA GLY A 41 49.61 3.54 16.33
C GLY A 41 49.98 4.94 16.82
N SER A 42 49.05 5.90 16.92
CA SER A 42 49.34 7.29 17.30
C SER A 42 50.54 7.90 16.52
N TRP A 43 50.53 7.70 15.21
CA TRP A 43 51.57 8.07 14.24
C TRP A 43 52.93 7.36 14.33
N ASP A 44 53.11 6.35 15.21
CA ASP A 44 54.29 5.47 15.17
C ASP A 44 54.27 4.54 13.95
N LEU A 45 55.27 4.68 13.08
CA LEU A 45 55.45 3.87 11.87
C LEU A 45 55.51 2.36 12.16
N ASN A 46 56.08 1.95 13.30
CA ASN A 46 56.18 0.53 13.69
C ASN A 46 54.83 -0.08 14.11
N SER A 47 53.83 0.77 14.38
CA SER A 47 52.50 0.38 14.85
C SER A 47 51.42 0.48 13.75
N ALA A 48 51.83 0.57 12.48
CA ALA A 48 50.95 0.71 11.33
C ALA A 48 50.07 -0.53 11.07
N VAL A 49 48.77 -0.33 10.82
CA VAL A 49 47.83 -1.42 10.54
C VAL A 49 47.90 -1.81 9.06
N GLN A 50 48.35 -3.02 8.75
CA GLN A 50 48.49 -3.47 7.36
C GLN A 50 47.14 -3.73 6.67
N LEU A 51 47.06 -3.30 5.40
CA LEU A 51 45.97 -3.64 4.47
C LEU A 51 46.40 -4.84 3.62
N SER A 52 45.45 -5.74 3.36
CA SER A 52 45.59 -6.79 2.35
C SER A 52 45.11 -6.29 0.99
N ARG A 53 45.80 -6.67 -0.08
CA ARG A 53 45.38 -6.38 -1.45
C ARG A 53 44.08 -7.12 -1.76
N VAL A 54 43.12 -6.45 -2.41
CA VAL A 54 41.89 -7.10 -2.89
C VAL A 54 42.19 -7.76 -4.23
N GLU A 55 42.26 -9.10 -4.28
CA GLU A 55 42.62 -9.85 -5.50
C GLU A 55 41.68 -9.55 -6.67
N GLN A 56 40.39 -9.35 -6.37
CA GLN A 56 39.33 -9.00 -7.33
C GLN A 56 39.43 -7.57 -7.89
N CYS A 57 40.24 -6.69 -7.29
CA CYS A 57 40.29 -5.27 -7.66
C CYS A 57 41.73 -4.72 -7.67
N LYS A 58 42.35 -4.67 -8.85
CA LYS A 58 43.74 -4.21 -9.02
C LYS A 58 43.90 -2.76 -8.54
N GLY A 59 44.72 -2.57 -7.51
CA GLY A 59 45.01 -1.28 -6.87
C GLY A 59 44.20 -1.02 -5.60
N CYS A 60 43.15 -1.80 -5.33
CA CYS A 60 42.36 -1.70 -4.09
C CYS A 60 42.98 -2.54 -2.95
N TRP A 61 42.96 -1.98 -1.75
CA TRP A 61 43.51 -2.55 -0.52
C TRP A 61 42.48 -2.42 0.62
N TRP A 62 42.48 -3.37 1.56
CA TRP A 62 41.48 -3.48 2.63
C TRP A 62 42.08 -4.00 3.95
N THR A 63 41.73 -3.40 5.09
CA THR A 63 42.11 -3.94 6.41
C THR A 63 41.33 -5.22 6.74
N THR A 64 41.97 -6.40 6.66
CA THR A 64 41.32 -7.70 6.91
C THR A 64 40.67 -7.79 8.30
N ASN A 65 41.26 -7.15 9.31
CA ASN A 65 40.71 -7.04 10.66
C ASN A 65 40.22 -5.61 10.92
N SER A 66 39.06 -5.45 11.56
CA SER A 66 38.56 -4.12 11.94
C SER A 66 39.37 -3.51 13.07
N VAL A 67 39.84 -2.29 12.88
CA VAL A 67 40.35 -1.43 13.95
C VAL A 67 39.21 -1.07 14.88
N ARG A 68 39.42 -1.10 16.20
CA ARG A 68 38.36 -0.84 17.20
C ARG A 68 38.57 0.51 17.87
N ILE A 69 38.04 1.57 17.27
CA ILE A 69 38.16 2.95 17.75
C ILE A 69 36.94 3.28 18.65
N PRO A 70 37.10 3.99 19.79
CA PRO A 70 35.97 4.37 20.64
C PRO A 70 34.89 5.18 19.92
N LEU A 71 33.62 4.93 20.26
CA LEU A 71 32.45 5.51 19.62
C LEU A 71 32.37 7.03 19.90
N LYS A 72 32.17 7.81 18.84
CA LYS A 72 32.27 9.28 18.75
C LYS A 72 33.67 9.87 18.90
N GLU A 73 34.74 9.07 18.90
CA GLU A 73 36.10 9.61 18.83
C GLU A 73 36.42 10.13 17.43
N HIS A 74 37.04 11.31 17.37
CA HIS A 74 37.59 11.89 16.15
C HIS A 74 39.03 11.40 15.99
N PHE A 75 39.39 10.91 14.81
CA PHE A 75 40.75 10.46 14.52
C PHE A 75 41.21 10.91 13.13
N GLU A 76 42.50 11.15 13.04
CA GLU A 76 43.21 11.42 11.79
C GLU A 76 43.89 10.15 11.30
N TYR A 77 44.07 9.99 9.99
CA TYR A 77 44.80 8.86 9.42
C TYR A 77 45.43 9.16 8.05
N ARG A 78 46.41 8.33 7.66
CA ARG A 78 47.11 8.35 6.35
C ARG A 78 47.51 6.94 5.94
N TYR A 79 47.76 6.75 4.65
CA TYR A 79 48.27 5.50 4.07
C TYR A 79 49.76 5.62 3.72
N ALA A 80 50.53 4.56 4.01
CA ALA A 80 51.97 4.49 3.82
C ALA A 80 52.37 3.16 3.17
N ILE A 81 53.48 3.19 2.42
CA ILE A 81 54.04 2.05 1.70
C ILE A 81 55.25 1.53 2.47
N TYR A 82 55.26 0.24 2.75
CA TYR A 82 56.29 -0.50 3.48
C TYR A 82 56.89 -1.60 2.61
N ASN A 83 58.14 -1.98 2.89
CA ASN A 83 58.77 -3.17 2.32
C ASN A 83 58.17 -4.42 2.99
N SER A 84 57.64 -5.37 2.20
CA SER A 84 57.03 -6.59 2.74
C SER A 84 58.01 -7.56 3.38
N ASP A 85 59.30 -7.44 3.04
CA ASP A 85 60.33 -8.44 3.37
C ASP A 85 61.25 -7.96 4.49
N THR A 86 61.40 -6.64 4.68
CA THR A 86 62.23 -6.03 5.73
C THR A 86 61.43 -5.24 6.79
N ASP A 87 60.14 -5.01 6.56
CA ASP A 87 59.24 -4.18 7.38
C ASP A 87 59.59 -2.67 7.42
N ASP A 88 60.55 -2.21 6.61
CA ASP A 88 60.94 -0.80 6.54
C ASP A 88 59.85 0.08 5.88
N PHE A 89 59.63 1.28 6.45
CA PHE A 89 58.86 2.35 5.80
C PHE A 89 59.61 2.86 4.56
N ILE A 90 58.91 2.94 3.42
CA ILE A 90 59.47 3.44 2.15
C ILE A 90 59.05 4.89 1.89
N ARG A 91 57.73 5.14 1.82
CA ARG A 91 57.14 6.45 1.50
C ARG A 91 55.67 6.52 1.90
N TRP A 92 55.11 7.73 2.00
CA TRP A 92 53.65 7.91 2.04
C TRP A 92 53.05 7.59 0.67
N THR A 93 51.80 7.12 0.59
CA THR A 93 51.16 6.83 -0.72
C THR A 93 50.96 8.09 -1.57
N LYS A 94 50.86 9.25 -0.90
CA LYS A 94 50.89 10.57 -1.50
C LYS A 94 51.78 11.49 -0.66
N GLU A 95 52.79 12.10 -1.28
CA GLU A 95 53.63 13.08 -0.60
C GLU A 95 52.95 14.45 -0.56
N GLY A 96 52.97 15.11 0.59
CA GLY A 96 52.50 16.50 0.76
C GLY A 96 51.01 16.71 1.06
N GLU A 97 50.14 15.69 0.98
CA GLU A 97 48.74 15.83 1.45
C GLU A 97 48.66 15.95 2.99
N GLU A 98 47.54 16.48 3.50
CA GLU A 98 47.19 16.52 4.93
C GLU A 98 46.60 15.19 5.43
N PRO A 99 46.42 14.97 6.76
CA PRO A 99 45.74 13.78 7.26
C PRO A 99 44.27 13.74 6.83
N LEU A 100 43.75 12.53 6.60
CA LEU A 100 42.31 12.32 6.42
C LEU A 100 41.64 12.28 7.80
N PHE A 101 40.47 12.91 7.94
CA PHE A 101 39.74 13.01 9.21
C PHE A 101 38.48 12.12 9.19
N ALA A 102 38.23 11.39 10.28
CA ALA A 102 37.03 10.58 10.45
C ALA A 102 36.50 10.61 11.89
N VAL A 103 35.23 10.26 12.05
CA VAL A 103 34.58 10.10 13.36
C VAL A 103 34.02 8.68 13.48
N ALA A 104 34.45 7.97 14.52
CA ALA A 104 34.04 6.59 14.77
C ALA A 104 32.53 6.53 15.12
N THR A 105 31.69 6.15 14.16
CA THR A 105 30.23 6.16 14.29
C THR A 105 29.62 4.78 14.00
N GLY A 106 28.51 4.48 14.67
CA GLY A 106 27.82 3.18 14.54
C GLY A 106 28.61 1.98 15.10
N ARG A 107 28.12 0.75 14.82
CA ARG A 107 28.75 -0.51 15.24
C ARG A 107 29.86 -0.99 14.29
N THR A 108 29.75 -0.58 13.03
CA THR A 108 30.74 -0.80 11.98
C THR A 108 30.79 0.47 11.13
N LEU A 109 31.98 0.93 10.79
CA LEU A 109 32.24 2.00 9.85
C LEU A 109 33.17 1.45 8.76
N ILE A 110 32.95 1.87 7.53
CA ILE A 110 33.85 1.60 6.40
C ILE A 110 34.27 2.96 5.85
N LEU A 111 35.57 3.21 5.80
CA LEU A 111 36.16 4.36 5.13
C LEU A 111 36.53 3.91 3.71
N GLU A 112 36.10 4.69 2.72
CA GLU A 112 36.08 4.31 1.29
C GLU A 112 36.95 5.27 0.46
N ASP A 113 38.24 5.29 0.77
CA ASP A 113 39.27 6.11 0.11
C ASP A 113 39.76 5.44 -1.19
N ASP A 114 38.82 4.84 -1.94
CA ASP A 114 39.06 4.10 -3.18
C ASP A 114 38.41 4.74 -4.42
N ASP A 115 37.88 5.97 -4.26
CA ASP A 115 36.92 6.64 -5.15
C ASP A 115 35.73 5.74 -5.55
N GLY A 116 35.37 4.77 -4.70
CA GLY A 116 34.34 3.75 -4.97
C GLY A 116 34.73 2.68 -6.01
N ARG A 117 35.98 2.62 -6.51
CA ARG A 117 36.41 1.65 -7.54
C ARG A 117 36.21 0.20 -7.14
N CYS A 118 36.35 -0.14 -5.86
CA CYS A 118 36.18 -1.50 -5.38
C CYS A 118 34.69 -1.94 -5.40
N ARG A 119 33.73 -1.00 -5.52
CA ARG A 119 32.32 -1.30 -5.83
C ARG A 119 32.11 -1.60 -7.32
N ALA A 120 32.89 -1.00 -8.21
CA ALA A 120 32.79 -1.20 -9.66
C ALA A 120 33.36 -2.55 -10.15
N THR A 121 34.04 -3.29 -9.26
CA THR A 121 34.65 -4.61 -9.54
C THR A 121 33.95 -5.77 -8.83
N GLY A 122 32.85 -5.52 -8.10
CA GLY A 122 32.24 -6.49 -7.18
C GLY A 122 31.20 -7.45 -7.77
N ASP A 123 31.07 -7.54 -9.09
CA ASP A 123 29.84 -8.02 -9.75
C ASP A 123 29.84 -9.50 -10.20
N ASP A 124 30.83 -10.31 -9.81
CA ASP A 124 30.81 -11.79 -9.97
C ASP A 124 31.31 -12.52 -8.69
N GLU A 125 30.51 -13.51 -8.23
CA GLU A 125 30.75 -14.54 -7.20
C GLU A 125 31.34 -14.18 -5.80
N ALA A 126 30.46 -13.78 -4.86
CA ALA A 126 30.71 -13.89 -3.40
C ALA A 126 29.44 -14.20 -2.57
N GLY A 127 28.58 -15.08 -3.10
CA GLY A 127 27.17 -15.24 -2.69
C GLY A 127 26.82 -15.90 -1.34
N GLN A 128 27.59 -15.73 -0.25
CA GLN A 128 27.06 -16.06 1.10
C GLN A 128 27.79 -15.44 2.32
N MET A 129 27.56 -14.14 2.60
CA MET A 129 27.12 -13.67 3.94
C MET A 129 26.60 -12.22 3.94
N SER A 130 25.29 -12.08 3.69
CA SER A 130 24.43 -10.90 3.92
C SER A 130 24.64 -9.60 3.12
N THR A 131 23.48 -9.03 2.74
CA THR A 131 23.22 -7.65 2.23
C THR A 131 23.65 -7.23 0.81
N VAL A 132 22.79 -7.57 -0.16
CA VAL A 132 22.17 -6.66 -1.17
C VAL A 132 22.99 -6.13 -2.37
N ALA A 133 22.43 -6.42 -3.57
CA ALA A 133 22.49 -5.72 -4.87
C ALA A 133 23.47 -6.19 -5.98
N SER A 134 22.94 -6.18 -7.21
CA SER A 134 23.61 -6.18 -8.55
C SER A 134 24.29 -7.47 -9.05
N ARG A 135 24.84 -7.41 -10.28
CA ARG A 135 24.15 -7.89 -11.51
C ARG A 135 25.01 -8.52 -12.64
N GLY A 136 26.24 -8.97 -12.40
CA GLY A 136 26.81 -10.14 -13.12
C GLY A 136 27.68 -9.97 -14.38
N ALA A 137 28.58 -10.93 -14.53
CA ALA A 137 29.22 -11.50 -15.73
C ALA A 137 30.40 -10.75 -16.42
N SER A 138 31.59 -11.40 -16.48
CA SER A 138 31.88 -12.43 -17.53
C SER A 138 33.38 -12.78 -17.79
N LEU A 139 33.64 -14.07 -18.09
CA LEU A 139 34.69 -14.65 -19.00
C LEU A 139 36.22 -14.65 -18.69
N ALA A 140 36.71 -15.84 -18.30
CA ALA A 140 37.61 -16.74 -19.08
C ALA A 140 39.17 -16.73 -18.98
N ALA A 141 39.71 -17.96 -19.17
CA ALA A 141 41.10 -18.37 -19.54
C ALA A 141 42.23 -18.27 -18.47
N GLU A 142 43.20 -19.20 -18.34
CA GLU A 142 43.46 -20.50 -19.03
C GLU A 142 44.41 -21.46 -18.23
N ALA A 143 44.78 -22.60 -18.84
CA ALA A 143 45.97 -23.47 -18.58
C ALA A 143 45.97 -24.62 -17.53
N ASN A 144 45.51 -25.79 -17.98
CA ASN A 144 46.14 -27.15 -17.88
C ASN A 144 46.88 -27.67 -16.62
N VAL A 145 46.51 -28.88 -16.14
CA VAL A 145 47.16 -30.20 -16.45
C VAL A 145 46.45 -31.34 -15.65
N GLY A 146 46.28 -32.56 -16.21
CA GLY A 146 46.20 -33.80 -15.40
C GLY A 146 45.06 -34.83 -15.61
N SER A 147 45.21 -35.73 -16.60
CA SER A 147 44.81 -37.18 -16.60
C SER A 147 43.48 -37.71 -15.97
N ARG A 148 42.63 -38.26 -16.87
CA ARG A 148 41.67 -39.42 -16.74
C ARG A 148 42.30 -40.72 -16.14
N PRO A 149 41.56 -41.85 -15.94
CA PRO A 149 40.15 -42.17 -15.51
C PRO A 149 40.18 -43.35 -14.46
N PRO A 150 39.25 -44.34 -14.31
CA PRO A 150 37.85 -44.54 -14.77
C PRO A 150 36.84 -45.00 -13.66
N SER A 151 35.61 -45.34 -14.08
CA SER A 151 34.53 -45.97 -13.30
C SER A 151 34.56 -47.52 -13.33
N PRO A 152 33.65 -48.18 -12.58
CA PRO A 152 32.90 -49.31 -13.16
C PRO A 152 31.37 -49.30 -12.86
N SER A 153 30.66 -50.31 -13.36
CA SER A 153 29.18 -50.41 -13.47
C SER A 153 28.50 -51.29 -12.41
N GLY A 154 27.18 -51.10 -12.18
CA GLY A 154 26.35 -51.90 -11.25
C GLY A 154 25.71 -53.17 -11.84
N TYR A 155 24.72 -53.78 -11.15
CA TYR A 155 23.86 -54.88 -11.65
C TYR A 155 22.50 -55.00 -10.89
N HIS A 156 21.61 -55.92 -11.34
CA HIS A 156 20.19 -56.10 -10.95
C HIS A 156 19.89 -56.72 -9.55
N GLY A 157 18.62 -56.64 -9.08
CA GLY A 157 18.11 -57.50 -7.98
C GLY A 157 16.63 -57.35 -7.51
N SER A 158 15.66 -57.86 -8.29
CA SER A 158 14.34 -58.45 -7.89
C SER A 158 13.47 -57.97 -6.68
N GLN A 159 12.14 -57.85 -6.92
CA GLN A 159 11.07 -57.89 -5.87
C GLN A 159 10.73 -59.32 -5.40
N PRO A 160 9.93 -59.48 -4.33
CA PRO A 160 8.61 -60.14 -4.49
C PRO A 160 7.43 -59.42 -3.78
N ALA A 161 6.24 -60.06 -3.75
CA ALA A 161 4.92 -59.40 -3.69
C ALA A 161 4.12 -59.53 -2.36
N SER A 162 2.90 -58.97 -2.38
CA SER A 162 1.96 -58.74 -1.26
C SER A 162 1.04 -59.91 -0.89
N PRO A 163 0.23 -59.76 0.18
CA PRO A 163 -1.23 -59.91 0.04
C PRO A 163 -2.05 -58.74 0.66
N ARG A 164 -3.39 -58.87 0.73
CA ARG A 164 -4.38 -57.76 0.84
C ARG A 164 -5.39 -57.85 2.01
N SER A 165 -5.85 -56.68 2.49
CA SER A 165 -7.22 -56.38 3.00
C SER A 165 -7.68 -57.02 4.34
N PRO A 166 -8.80 -56.57 4.98
CA PRO A 166 -9.80 -55.56 4.60
C PRO A 166 -10.05 -54.40 5.63
N ALA A 167 -11.04 -53.54 5.34
CA ALA A 167 -11.50 -52.39 6.18
C ALA A 167 -12.53 -52.81 7.27
N SER A 168 -12.89 -52.02 8.31
CA SER A 168 -13.57 -50.70 8.25
C SER A 168 -13.77 -50.10 9.70
N PRO A 169 -14.74 -49.20 10.04
CA PRO A 169 -14.43 -47.77 10.21
C PRO A 169 -14.94 -47.09 11.53
N ARG A 170 -14.72 -45.77 11.66
CA ARG A 170 -15.25 -44.80 12.67
C ARG A 170 -14.75 -45.00 14.12
N SER A 171 -14.07 -44.04 14.75
CA SER A 171 -14.60 -42.71 15.12
C SER A 171 -13.45 -41.82 15.67
N GLY A 172 -13.66 -40.52 15.81
CA GLY A 172 -12.57 -39.57 16.11
C GLY A 172 -12.49 -39.08 17.56
N SER A 173 -11.28 -38.72 17.97
CA SER A 173 -11.04 -37.58 18.89
C SER A 173 -9.65 -36.98 18.61
N CYS A 174 -9.50 -35.70 18.93
CA CYS A 174 -8.37 -34.86 18.51
C CYS A 174 -7.18 -34.92 19.51
N TRP A 175 -6.09 -34.19 19.19
CA TRP A 175 -4.97 -33.85 20.07
C TRP A 175 -3.98 -34.99 20.42
N ASN A 176 -3.04 -35.28 19.50
CA ASN A 176 -1.60 -35.14 19.78
C ASN A 176 -0.74 -35.55 18.56
N GLN A 177 -0.17 -34.57 17.84
CA GLN A 177 1.07 -34.80 17.11
C GLN A 177 1.92 -33.53 17.02
N ARG A 178 3.24 -33.72 17.11
CA ARG A 178 4.25 -32.68 17.32
C ARG A 178 4.26 -31.66 16.17
N SER A 179 4.38 -30.39 16.51
CA SER A 179 4.68 -29.31 15.57
C SER A 179 6.04 -29.55 14.89
N LYS A 180 6.01 -30.01 13.64
CA LYS A 180 7.06 -29.64 12.69
C LYS A 180 6.92 -28.14 12.44
N SER A 181 8.05 -27.43 12.37
CA SER A 181 8.08 -26.10 11.77
C SER A 181 7.71 -26.23 10.29
N MET A 182 6.50 -25.82 9.92
CA MET A 182 6.18 -25.61 8.51
C MET A 182 6.99 -24.42 8.00
N ASP A 183 7.58 -24.58 6.81
CA ASP A 183 8.26 -23.49 6.14
C ASP A 183 7.21 -22.47 5.66
N LEU A 184 7.34 -21.21 6.05
CA LEU A 184 6.35 -20.17 5.74
C LEU A 184 6.29 -19.85 4.23
N THR A 185 7.34 -20.19 3.48
CA THR A 185 7.34 -20.10 2.01
C THR A 185 6.24 -20.96 1.38
N GLN A 186 6.10 -22.21 1.82
CA GLN A 186 5.16 -23.20 1.27
C GLN A 186 3.68 -22.89 1.52
N LEU A 187 3.37 -21.90 2.35
CA LEU A 187 2.00 -21.41 2.56
C LEU A 187 1.60 -20.35 1.50
N CYS A 188 2.57 -19.65 0.92
CA CYS A 188 2.35 -18.50 0.04
C CYS A 188 2.10 -18.88 -1.42
N ASP A 189 2.76 -19.94 -1.91
CA ASP A 189 2.62 -20.41 -3.29
C ASP A 189 1.21 -20.94 -3.59
N VAL A 190 0.73 -20.74 -4.82
CA VAL A 190 -0.55 -21.31 -5.30
C VAL A 190 -0.38 -22.79 -5.65
N THR A 191 -1.35 -23.62 -5.26
CA THR A 191 -1.32 -25.08 -5.45
C THR A 191 -2.50 -25.57 -6.30
N SER A 192 -2.48 -26.85 -6.67
CA SER A 192 -3.57 -27.50 -7.42
C SER A 192 -4.90 -27.61 -6.65
N GLU A 193 -4.92 -27.22 -5.37
CA GLU A 193 -6.15 -27.10 -4.56
C GLU A 193 -6.79 -25.70 -4.67
N ASP A 194 -6.06 -24.67 -5.12
CA ASP A 194 -6.60 -23.32 -5.30
C ASP A 194 -7.45 -23.21 -6.60
N SER A 195 -8.52 -22.41 -6.53
CA SER A 195 -9.39 -22.01 -7.64
C SER A 195 -9.02 -20.61 -8.12
N ALA A 196 -8.87 -20.42 -9.44
CA ALA A 196 -8.52 -19.13 -10.04
C ALA A 196 -9.45 -18.75 -11.19
N PHE A 197 -10.04 -17.56 -11.12
CA PHE A 197 -10.91 -16.99 -12.16
C PHE A 197 -10.15 -15.92 -12.94
N LEU A 198 -9.89 -16.19 -14.21
CA LEU A 198 -9.22 -15.27 -15.12
C LEU A 198 -10.27 -14.51 -15.94
N VAL A 199 -10.46 -13.23 -15.60
CA VAL A 199 -11.55 -12.39 -16.09
C VAL A 199 -11.03 -11.43 -17.16
N PHE A 200 -11.58 -11.50 -18.37
CA PHE A 200 -11.18 -10.69 -19.51
C PHE A 200 -12.40 -10.20 -20.30
N ARG A 201 -12.26 -9.08 -21.02
CA ARG A 201 -13.32 -8.45 -21.84
C ARG A 201 -14.00 -9.39 -22.87
N SER A 202 -13.33 -10.46 -23.29
CA SER A 202 -13.82 -11.51 -24.19
C SER A 202 -13.22 -12.87 -23.83
N LEU A 203 -13.91 -13.97 -24.14
CA LEU A 203 -13.42 -15.32 -23.89
C LEU A 203 -12.24 -15.72 -24.81
N PRO A 204 -11.42 -16.72 -24.41
CA PRO A 204 -10.32 -17.23 -25.23
C PRO A 204 -10.79 -18.07 -26.44
N VAL A 205 -12.09 -18.14 -26.68
CA VAL A 205 -12.76 -19.04 -27.64
C VAL A 205 -13.76 -18.22 -28.45
N LEU A 206 -13.76 -18.38 -29.77
CA LEU A 206 -14.82 -17.87 -30.64
C LEU A 206 -15.85 -18.97 -30.89
N VAL A 207 -17.12 -18.60 -30.73
CA VAL A 207 -18.28 -19.45 -31.06
C VAL A 207 -18.97 -18.93 -32.31
N LYS A 208 -19.52 -19.85 -33.09
CA LYS A 208 -20.23 -19.57 -34.34
C LYS A 208 -21.42 -20.51 -34.46
N ARG A 209 -22.50 -20.03 -35.07
CA ARG A 209 -23.66 -20.87 -35.39
C ARG A 209 -23.36 -21.65 -36.68
N ALA A 210 -23.49 -22.96 -36.62
CA ALA A 210 -23.33 -23.84 -37.77
C ALA A 210 -24.62 -23.90 -38.61
N GLU A 211 -24.51 -24.43 -39.84
CA GLU A 211 -25.62 -24.50 -40.80
C GLU A 211 -26.79 -25.38 -40.32
N ASN A 212 -26.55 -26.30 -39.38
CA ASN A 212 -27.59 -27.10 -38.74
C ASN A 212 -28.32 -26.38 -37.59
N GLY A 213 -27.95 -25.12 -37.30
CA GLY A 213 -28.53 -24.29 -36.24
C GLY A 213 -27.81 -24.34 -34.89
N ASP A 214 -26.93 -25.32 -34.66
CA ASP A 214 -26.20 -25.47 -33.39
C ASP A 214 -25.07 -24.46 -33.21
N TRP A 215 -24.73 -24.17 -31.96
CA TRP A 215 -23.50 -23.46 -31.62
C TRP A 215 -22.30 -24.40 -31.62
N GLN A 216 -21.24 -23.99 -32.32
CA GLN A 216 -19.96 -24.68 -32.38
C GLN A 216 -18.80 -23.73 -32.02
N VAL A 217 -17.71 -24.29 -31.53
CA VAL A 217 -16.46 -23.55 -31.30
C VAL A 217 -15.68 -23.54 -32.60
N GLU A 218 -15.44 -22.35 -33.16
CA GLU A 218 -14.74 -22.22 -34.44
C GLU A 218 -13.23 -22.34 -34.23
N LYS A 219 -12.61 -21.45 -33.42
CA LYS A 219 -11.18 -21.47 -33.08
C LYS A 219 -10.91 -20.87 -31.69
N ILE A 220 -9.73 -21.16 -31.15
CA ILE A 220 -9.15 -20.38 -30.04
C ILE A 220 -8.80 -18.98 -30.58
N SER A 221 -9.19 -17.92 -29.87
CA SER A 221 -9.18 -16.54 -30.38
C SER A 221 -7.77 -15.93 -30.43
N HIS A 222 -6.95 -16.28 -31.44
CA HIS A 222 -5.60 -15.76 -31.64
C HIS A 222 -5.53 -14.28 -32.09
N GLY A 223 -6.33 -13.40 -31.48
CA GLY A 223 -6.15 -11.95 -31.62
C GLY A 223 -4.80 -11.52 -31.03
N ALA A 224 -4.01 -10.78 -31.81
CA ALA A 224 -2.72 -10.28 -31.31
C ALA A 224 -2.94 -9.32 -30.11
N GLY A 225 -2.14 -9.50 -29.07
CA GLY A 225 -2.19 -8.73 -27.82
C GLY A 225 -2.82 -9.46 -26.62
N THR A 226 -3.74 -10.42 -26.81
CA THR A 226 -4.38 -11.08 -25.65
C THR A 226 -3.62 -12.32 -25.17
N ALA A 227 -3.37 -12.38 -23.86
CA ALA A 227 -2.78 -13.54 -23.17
C ALA A 227 -3.70 -14.79 -23.22
N LEU A 228 -5.01 -14.56 -23.26
CA LEU A 228 -6.14 -15.49 -23.29
C LEU A 228 -5.87 -16.85 -23.98
N PRO A 229 -5.49 -16.93 -25.28
CA PRO A 229 -5.28 -18.20 -25.98
C PRO A 229 -4.14 -19.05 -25.41
N LEU A 230 -3.13 -18.37 -24.86
CA LEU A 230 -1.88 -18.97 -24.42
C LEU A 230 -2.03 -19.48 -23.00
N LEU A 231 -2.65 -18.69 -22.12
CA LEU A 231 -3.07 -19.13 -20.80
C LEU A 231 -3.94 -20.40 -20.90
N LYS A 232 -4.95 -20.41 -21.78
CA LYS A 232 -5.77 -21.60 -22.04
C LYS A 232 -4.99 -22.79 -22.65
N HIS A 233 -3.78 -22.61 -23.17
CA HIS A 233 -2.94 -23.73 -23.62
C HIS A 233 -2.22 -24.41 -22.44
N PHE A 234 -1.75 -23.64 -21.46
CA PHE A 234 -1.00 -24.17 -20.31
C PHE A 234 -1.89 -24.68 -19.15
N THR A 235 -3.20 -24.48 -19.24
CA THR A 235 -4.22 -25.06 -18.33
C THR A 235 -4.89 -26.34 -18.87
N GLN A 236 -4.32 -26.99 -19.89
CA GLN A 236 -4.94 -28.20 -20.50
C GLN A 236 -4.54 -29.48 -19.77
N THR A 237 -5.50 -30.41 -19.65
CA THR A 237 -5.34 -31.71 -19.01
C THR A 237 -5.52 -32.86 -20.02
N GLY A 238 -5.17 -34.08 -19.64
CA GLY A 238 -5.26 -35.25 -20.52
C GLY A 238 -4.20 -35.28 -21.63
N SER A 239 -4.58 -35.72 -22.83
CA SER A 239 -3.69 -35.89 -23.98
C SER A 239 -3.01 -34.61 -24.46
N ASN A 240 -3.55 -33.46 -24.09
CA ASN A 240 -3.07 -32.14 -24.52
C ASN A 240 -2.30 -31.40 -23.41
N LYS A 241 -1.92 -32.10 -22.32
CA LYS A 241 -1.15 -31.50 -21.23
C LYS A 241 0.18 -30.94 -21.76
N PRO A 242 0.59 -29.70 -21.40
CA PRO A 242 1.91 -29.19 -21.74
C PRO A 242 3.04 -30.02 -21.08
N PRO A 243 4.29 -29.87 -21.53
CA PRO A 243 5.46 -30.53 -20.92
C PRO A 243 5.52 -30.39 -19.39
N ALA A 244 6.15 -31.37 -18.72
CA ALA A 244 6.39 -31.28 -17.29
C ALA A 244 7.24 -30.04 -16.97
N GLY A 245 6.74 -29.16 -16.09
CA GLY A 245 7.31 -27.84 -15.81
C GLY A 245 6.67 -26.67 -16.59
N GLU A 246 5.89 -26.92 -17.64
CA GLU A 246 5.16 -25.89 -18.41
C GLU A 246 3.64 -25.85 -18.11
N ALA A 247 3.17 -26.55 -17.07
CA ALA A 247 1.75 -26.55 -16.67
C ALA A 247 1.46 -25.49 -15.60
N ILE A 248 0.31 -24.81 -15.70
CA ILE A 248 -0.25 -24.03 -14.58
C ILE A 248 -0.96 -25.02 -13.66
N ASP A 249 -0.38 -25.33 -12.50
CA ASP A 249 -0.91 -26.32 -11.54
C ASP A 249 -1.97 -25.69 -10.61
N VAL A 250 -3.00 -25.07 -11.21
CA VAL A 250 -4.08 -24.33 -10.52
C VAL A 250 -5.40 -24.55 -11.25
N SER A 251 -6.52 -24.62 -10.52
CA SER A 251 -7.86 -24.84 -11.12
C SER A 251 -8.40 -23.58 -11.77
N VAL A 252 -8.05 -23.36 -13.05
CA VAL A 252 -8.41 -22.13 -13.81
C VAL A 252 -9.76 -22.22 -14.51
N LYS A 253 -10.58 -21.17 -14.36
CA LYS A 253 -11.75 -20.87 -15.21
C LYS A 253 -11.61 -19.49 -15.85
N PHE A 254 -12.05 -19.34 -17.09
CA PHE A 254 -12.05 -18.08 -17.84
C PHE A 254 -13.45 -17.44 -17.83
N ILE A 255 -13.55 -16.16 -17.48
CA ILE A 255 -14.80 -15.39 -17.52
C ILE A 255 -14.68 -14.30 -18.59
N GLY A 256 -15.69 -14.18 -19.46
CA GLY A 256 -15.70 -13.16 -20.50
C GLY A 256 -16.90 -13.21 -21.44
N HIS A 257 -17.01 -12.22 -22.32
CA HIS A 257 -18.02 -12.20 -23.38
C HIS A 257 -17.72 -13.26 -24.47
N PRO A 258 -18.69 -14.06 -24.95
CA PRO A 258 -18.46 -15.11 -25.94
C PRO A 258 -18.21 -14.59 -27.38
N GLY A 259 -18.25 -13.27 -27.59
CA GLY A 259 -18.08 -12.64 -28.91
C GLY A 259 -19.38 -12.47 -29.69
N VAL A 260 -20.47 -13.10 -29.26
CA VAL A 260 -21.82 -13.00 -29.84
C VAL A 260 -22.81 -12.48 -28.81
N CYS A 261 -23.64 -11.50 -29.20
CA CYS A 261 -24.72 -10.99 -28.35
C CYS A 261 -25.97 -11.86 -28.55
N VAL A 262 -26.52 -12.41 -27.47
CA VAL A 262 -27.60 -13.42 -27.53
C VAL A 262 -28.72 -13.05 -26.56
N ARG A 263 -29.95 -13.03 -27.09
CA ARG A 263 -31.17 -12.65 -26.35
C ARG A 263 -32.03 -13.83 -25.89
N ASP A 264 -32.02 -14.94 -26.62
CA ASP A 264 -32.78 -16.15 -26.26
C ASP A 264 -32.06 -16.94 -25.16
N ASP A 265 -32.78 -17.33 -24.12
CA ASP A 265 -32.27 -18.14 -23.01
C ASP A 265 -31.99 -19.60 -23.43
N ALA A 266 -32.60 -20.10 -24.51
CA ALA A 266 -32.24 -21.40 -25.09
C ALA A 266 -30.82 -21.37 -25.71
N ASP A 267 -30.54 -20.40 -26.58
CA ASP A 267 -29.20 -20.18 -27.16
C ASP A 267 -28.16 -19.89 -26.04
N ARG A 268 -28.50 -19.08 -25.02
CA ARG A 268 -27.61 -18.81 -23.88
C ARG A 268 -27.28 -20.08 -23.10
N LYS A 269 -28.26 -20.97 -22.88
CA LYS A 269 -28.02 -22.26 -22.23
C LYS A 269 -27.12 -23.16 -23.09
N GLN A 270 -27.41 -23.30 -24.38
CA GLN A 270 -26.58 -24.10 -25.30
C GLN A 270 -25.13 -23.60 -25.34
N LEU A 271 -24.92 -22.28 -25.38
CA LEU A 271 -23.59 -21.67 -25.31
C LEU A 271 -22.91 -21.89 -23.95
N THR A 272 -23.64 -21.85 -22.85
CA THR A 272 -23.08 -22.14 -21.51
C THR A 272 -22.62 -23.60 -21.42
N ASP A 273 -23.46 -24.55 -21.85
CA ASP A 273 -23.15 -25.99 -21.85
C ASP A 273 -22.02 -26.35 -22.84
N LEU A 274 -21.84 -25.57 -23.92
CA LEU A 274 -20.71 -25.67 -24.85
C LEU A 274 -19.41 -25.12 -24.24
N LEU A 275 -19.45 -23.95 -23.63
CA LEU A 275 -18.28 -23.24 -23.09
C LEU A 275 -17.77 -23.84 -21.77
N ALA A 276 -18.65 -24.47 -20.97
CA ALA A 276 -18.27 -25.20 -19.77
C ALA A 276 -17.25 -26.33 -20.07
N LYS A 277 -17.36 -27.00 -21.24
CA LYS A 277 -16.40 -28.02 -21.74
C LYS A 277 -14.99 -27.48 -22.03
N HIS A 278 -14.81 -26.17 -21.90
CA HIS A 278 -13.58 -25.44 -22.18
C HIS A 278 -13.11 -24.59 -20.99
N SER A 279 -13.61 -24.86 -19.78
CA SER A 279 -13.42 -24.05 -18.57
C SER A 279 -13.77 -22.57 -18.78
N CYS A 280 -14.75 -22.27 -19.64
CA CYS A 280 -15.17 -20.91 -19.97
C CYS A 280 -16.58 -20.65 -19.42
N ILE A 281 -16.79 -19.50 -18.78
CA ILE A 281 -18.07 -19.02 -18.27
C ILE A 281 -18.46 -17.77 -19.07
N PRO A 282 -19.53 -17.80 -19.87
CA PRO A 282 -19.95 -16.66 -20.67
C PRO A 282 -20.60 -15.56 -19.82
N VAL A 283 -20.21 -14.31 -20.07
CA VAL A 283 -20.98 -13.11 -19.70
C VAL A 283 -21.80 -12.70 -20.92
N PHE A 284 -23.12 -12.89 -20.85
CA PHE A 284 -24.04 -12.44 -21.90
C PHE A 284 -24.40 -10.97 -21.71
N LEU A 285 -24.38 -10.20 -22.80
CA LEU A 285 -24.58 -8.75 -22.81
C LEU A 285 -25.47 -8.34 -23.97
N ASP A 286 -26.13 -7.18 -23.84
CA ASP A 286 -26.81 -6.54 -24.95
C ASP A 286 -25.82 -5.77 -25.84
N GLU A 287 -26.09 -5.81 -27.15
CA GLU A 287 -25.20 -5.24 -28.17
C GLU A 287 -25.00 -3.72 -28.02
N ASP A 288 -26.04 -2.98 -27.66
CA ASP A 288 -25.97 -1.53 -27.38
C ASP A 288 -25.03 -1.20 -26.20
N VAL A 289 -25.07 -2.03 -25.15
CA VAL A 289 -24.18 -1.90 -23.98
C VAL A 289 -22.75 -2.24 -24.37
N VAL A 290 -22.54 -3.30 -25.17
CA VAL A 290 -21.24 -3.69 -25.71
C VAL A 290 -20.64 -2.59 -26.59
N GLN A 291 -21.40 -2.01 -27.51
CA GLN A 291 -20.92 -0.96 -28.40
C GLN A 291 -20.59 0.32 -27.62
N LYS A 292 -21.47 0.78 -26.72
CA LYS A 292 -21.24 2.00 -25.91
C LYS A 292 -20.12 1.84 -24.88
N HIS A 293 -19.96 0.66 -24.27
CA HIS A 293 -18.78 0.35 -23.48
C HIS A 293 -17.50 0.48 -24.33
N ASN A 294 -17.49 -0.10 -25.53
CA ASN A 294 -16.31 -0.06 -26.40
C ASN A 294 -15.96 1.38 -26.82
N PHE A 295 -16.94 2.24 -27.15
CA PHE A 295 -16.69 3.67 -27.38
C PHE A 295 -16.10 4.37 -26.15
N PHE A 296 -16.63 4.12 -24.95
CA PHE A 296 -16.04 4.69 -23.73
C PHE A 296 -14.59 4.23 -23.50
N ALA A 297 -14.33 2.93 -23.69
CA ALA A 297 -13.01 2.35 -23.54
C ALA A 297 -12.03 2.90 -24.59
N GLU A 298 -12.40 2.94 -25.87
CA GLU A 298 -11.47 3.23 -26.96
C GLU A 298 -11.31 4.73 -27.27
N ASP A 299 -12.31 5.57 -26.99
CA ASP A 299 -12.26 7.01 -27.28
C ASP A 299 -11.95 7.87 -26.04
N TYR A 300 -12.28 7.41 -24.82
CA TYR A 300 -11.99 8.14 -23.57
C TYR A 300 -10.85 7.52 -22.76
N LEU A 301 -10.93 6.23 -22.41
CA LEU A 301 -9.91 5.60 -21.54
C LEU A 301 -8.60 5.36 -22.28
N TRP A 302 -8.65 4.76 -23.47
CA TRP A 302 -7.46 4.37 -24.24
C TRP A 302 -6.52 5.56 -24.50
N PRO A 303 -6.97 6.75 -24.95
CA PRO A 303 -6.06 7.86 -25.18
C PRO A 303 -5.57 8.49 -23.87
N VAL A 304 -6.45 8.67 -22.87
CA VAL A 304 -6.07 9.19 -21.55
C VAL A 304 -4.98 8.32 -20.93
N PHE A 305 -5.11 6.99 -20.98
CA PHE A 305 -4.14 6.05 -20.41
C PHE A 305 -2.79 6.07 -21.14
N HIS A 306 -2.78 6.42 -22.42
CA HIS A 306 -1.56 6.68 -23.21
C HIS A 306 -1.13 8.16 -23.19
N ASN A 307 -1.39 8.87 -22.09
CA ASN A 307 -0.98 10.26 -21.82
C ASN A 307 -1.51 11.31 -22.83
N MET A 308 -2.56 11.02 -23.59
CA MET A 308 -3.20 11.97 -24.50
C MET A 308 -4.32 12.76 -23.80
N LYS A 309 -4.24 14.09 -23.82
CA LYS A 309 -5.30 14.97 -23.30
C LYS A 309 -6.45 15.04 -24.32
N ILE A 310 -7.51 14.28 -24.08
CA ILE A 310 -8.68 14.14 -24.99
C ILE A 310 -9.56 15.41 -25.11
N PHE A 311 -9.37 16.40 -24.25
CA PHE A 311 -10.14 17.65 -24.23
C PHE A 311 -9.36 18.86 -24.77
N ASP A 312 -8.27 18.63 -25.54
CA ASP A 312 -7.54 19.72 -26.18
C ASP A 312 -8.28 20.21 -27.44
N ALA A 313 -8.71 21.47 -27.41
CA ALA A 313 -9.52 22.09 -28.46
C ALA A 313 -8.80 22.27 -29.82
N THR A 314 -7.50 21.94 -29.90
CA THR A 314 -6.71 22.08 -31.14
C THR A 314 -6.76 20.86 -32.07
N ILE A 315 -7.27 19.71 -31.61
CA ILE A 315 -7.25 18.44 -32.39
C ILE A 315 -8.49 18.30 -33.29
N THR A 316 -9.64 18.83 -32.87
CA THR A 316 -10.87 18.87 -33.65
C THR A 316 -11.03 20.26 -34.27
N GLY A 317 -10.45 20.47 -35.46
CA GLY A 317 -10.49 21.76 -36.17
C GLY A 317 -11.88 22.24 -36.60
N ASP A 318 -12.88 21.36 -36.50
CA ASP A 318 -14.31 21.64 -36.61
C ASP A 318 -15.06 20.93 -35.47
N HIS A 319 -16.27 21.42 -35.18
CA HIS A 319 -17.28 20.94 -34.21
C HIS A 319 -17.30 21.55 -32.80
N GLU A 320 -18.48 21.48 -32.20
CA GLU A 320 -18.83 22.06 -30.90
C GLU A 320 -18.20 21.27 -29.73
N TYR A 321 -18.18 21.87 -28.54
CA TYR A 321 -17.72 21.23 -27.30
C TYR A 321 -18.60 20.01 -26.93
N GLU A 322 -18.30 18.82 -27.49
CA GLU A 322 -18.96 17.56 -27.14
C GLU A 322 -18.74 17.25 -25.65
N SER A 323 -19.78 17.50 -24.84
CA SER A 323 -19.72 17.29 -23.39
C SER A 323 -19.62 15.81 -23.04
N PHE A 324 -18.72 15.45 -22.11
CA PHE A 324 -18.49 14.08 -21.60
C PHE A 324 -19.79 13.24 -21.53
N ASP A 325 -19.85 12.18 -22.34
CA ASP A 325 -21.09 11.41 -22.51
C ASP A 325 -21.34 10.47 -21.31
N LYS A 326 -22.29 10.89 -20.47
CA LYS A 326 -22.75 10.15 -19.29
C LYS A 326 -23.48 8.85 -19.66
N ALA A 327 -24.01 8.70 -20.88
CA ALA A 327 -24.61 7.45 -21.36
C ALA A 327 -23.55 6.41 -21.71
N LEU A 328 -22.41 6.82 -22.31
CA LEU A 328 -21.26 5.94 -22.51
C LEU A 328 -20.71 5.44 -21.17
N TRP A 329 -20.51 6.34 -20.20
CA TRP A 329 -20.11 5.96 -18.83
C TRP A 329 -21.11 5.00 -18.16
N LYS A 330 -22.42 5.24 -18.30
CA LYS A 330 -23.46 4.36 -17.76
C LYS A 330 -23.40 2.96 -18.38
N SER A 331 -23.17 2.83 -19.69
CA SER A 331 -22.98 1.53 -20.35
C SER A 331 -21.67 0.85 -19.94
N PHE A 332 -20.60 1.61 -19.72
CA PHE A 332 -19.34 1.09 -19.21
C PHE A 332 -19.50 0.46 -17.82
N LEU A 333 -20.19 1.15 -16.91
CA LEU A 333 -20.57 0.64 -15.59
C LEU A 333 -21.51 -0.57 -15.69
N ALA A 334 -22.50 -0.55 -16.58
CA ALA A 334 -23.45 -1.66 -16.75
C ALA A 334 -22.74 -2.96 -17.19
N LEU A 335 -21.78 -2.89 -18.11
CA LEU A 335 -20.95 -4.04 -18.50
C LEU A 335 -20.12 -4.54 -17.31
N ASN A 336 -19.39 -3.64 -16.64
CA ASN A 336 -18.56 -3.99 -15.48
C ASN A 336 -19.39 -4.64 -14.35
N ASN A 337 -20.63 -4.18 -14.13
CA ASN A 337 -21.55 -4.76 -13.16
C ASN A 337 -21.99 -6.18 -13.54
N ALA A 338 -22.34 -6.43 -14.80
CA ALA A 338 -22.72 -7.77 -15.28
C ALA A 338 -21.59 -8.80 -15.16
N TYR A 339 -20.33 -8.36 -15.29
CA TYR A 339 -19.16 -9.20 -14.99
C TYR A 339 -19.09 -9.59 -13.51
N ALA A 340 -19.32 -8.63 -12.60
CA ALA A 340 -19.34 -8.89 -11.17
C ALA A 340 -20.46 -9.87 -10.77
N ASP A 341 -21.65 -9.79 -11.37
CA ASP A 341 -22.73 -10.77 -11.15
C ASP A 341 -22.31 -12.20 -11.53
N VAL A 342 -21.63 -12.38 -12.66
CA VAL A 342 -21.14 -13.71 -13.09
C VAL A 342 -20.01 -14.22 -12.17
N ILE A 343 -19.11 -13.34 -11.72
CA ILE A 343 -18.06 -13.70 -10.75
C ILE A 343 -18.68 -14.18 -9.43
N THR A 344 -19.53 -13.35 -8.81
CA THR A 344 -20.15 -13.64 -7.51
C THR A 344 -21.07 -14.87 -7.55
N LYS A 345 -21.71 -15.15 -8.69
CA LYS A 345 -22.57 -16.34 -8.88
C LYS A 345 -21.79 -17.66 -8.96
N HIS A 346 -20.55 -17.64 -9.45
CA HIS A 346 -19.81 -18.87 -9.80
C HIS A 346 -18.60 -19.16 -8.92
N GLY A 347 -18.07 -18.17 -8.19
CA GLY A 347 -16.92 -18.30 -7.31
C GLY A 347 -17.29 -18.47 -5.83
N ASP A 348 -16.29 -18.78 -5.03
CA ASP A 348 -16.35 -18.87 -3.57
C ASP A 348 -15.29 -17.96 -2.91
N GLU A 349 -15.30 -17.87 -1.58
CA GLU A 349 -14.33 -17.10 -0.77
C GLU A 349 -12.86 -17.54 -1.00
N ASN A 350 -12.65 -18.78 -1.44
CA ASN A 350 -11.33 -19.34 -1.73
C ASN A 350 -10.84 -19.03 -3.16
N THR A 351 -11.73 -18.57 -4.05
CA THR A 351 -11.41 -18.31 -5.46
C THR A 351 -10.64 -16.99 -5.63
N LEU A 352 -9.45 -17.10 -6.23
CA LEU A 352 -8.62 -15.96 -6.62
C LEU A 352 -9.16 -15.36 -7.92
N VAL A 353 -9.72 -14.14 -7.87
CA VAL A 353 -10.33 -13.48 -9.03
C VAL A 353 -9.34 -12.50 -9.64
N TRP A 354 -8.73 -12.88 -10.76
CA TRP A 354 -7.74 -12.07 -11.47
C TRP A 354 -8.38 -11.41 -12.70
N ILE A 355 -8.51 -10.08 -12.64
CA ILE A 355 -9.18 -9.23 -13.63
C ILE A 355 -8.13 -8.56 -14.51
N HIS A 356 -8.37 -8.52 -15.81
CA HIS A 356 -7.41 -8.00 -16.77
C HIS A 356 -7.95 -6.80 -17.57
N ASP A 357 -7.09 -5.78 -17.62
CA ASP A 357 -7.09 -4.60 -18.48
C ASP A 357 -8.16 -3.52 -18.23
N TYR A 358 -7.93 -2.35 -18.86
CA TYR A 358 -8.63 -1.09 -18.61
C TYR A 358 -10.15 -1.16 -18.85
N GLU A 359 -10.65 -2.07 -19.68
CA GLU A 359 -12.09 -2.29 -19.89
C GLU A 359 -12.84 -2.74 -18.62
N LEU A 360 -12.15 -3.35 -17.66
CA LEU A 360 -12.77 -4.01 -16.50
C LEU A 360 -12.41 -3.37 -15.14
N VAL A 361 -11.88 -2.14 -15.13
CA VAL A 361 -11.39 -1.45 -13.91
C VAL A 361 -12.45 -1.21 -12.82
N MET A 362 -13.75 -1.30 -13.14
CA MET A 362 -14.84 -1.14 -12.16
C MET A 362 -15.35 -2.48 -11.62
N VAL A 363 -14.99 -3.61 -12.23
CA VAL A 363 -15.35 -4.96 -11.74
C VAL A 363 -14.90 -5.19 -10.28
N PRO A 364 -13.68 -4.82 -9.83
CA PRO A 364 -13.29 -5.03 -8.44
C PRO A 364 -14.22 -4.32 -7.44
N ARG A 365 -14.69 -3.10 -7.75
CA ARG A 365 -15.63 -2.33 -6.92
C ARG A 365 -17.01 -2.97 -6.88
N PHE A 366 -17.51 -3.45 -8.02
CA PHE A 366 -18.78 -4.16 -8.09
C PHE A 366 -18.77 -5.54 -7.42
N VAL A 367 -17.64 -6.24 -7.38
CA VAL A 367 -17.47 -7.49 -6.61
C VAL A 367 -17.38 -7.18 -5.11
N TYR A 368 -16.54 -6.22 -4.71
CA TYR A 368 -16.35 -5.83 -3.30
C TYR A 368 -17.66 -5.42 -2.61
N HIS A 369 -18.53 -4.65 -3.29
CA HIS A 369 -19.84 -4.26 -2.76
C HIS A 369 -20.86 -5.42 -2.67
N ARG A 370 -20.66 -6.53 -3.41
CA ARG A 370 -21.49 -7.74 -3.30
C ARG A 370 -21.01 -8.66 -2.18
N ASN A 371 -19.70 -8.86 -2.09
CA ASN A 371 -19.05 -9.68 -1.07
C ASN A 371 -17.57 -9.24 -0.91
N PRO A 372 -17.19 -8.61 0.22
CA PRO A 372 -15.82 -8.14 0.50
C PRO A 372 -14.74 -9.22 0.64
N ASP A 373 -15.13 -10.48 0.88
CA ASP A 373 -14.19 -11.57 1.15
C ASP A 373 -13.56 -12.14 -0.12
N PHE A 374 -14.17 -11.90 -1.29
CA PHE A 374 -13.57 -12.22 -2.60
C PHE A 374 -12.18 -11.59 -2.77
N THR A 375 -11.20 -12.44 -3.08
CA THR A 375 -9.83 -12.00 -3.32
C THR A 375 -9.66 -11.58 -4.77
N THR A 376 -9.94 -10.30 -5.05
CA THR A 376 -9.82 -9.67 -6.37
C THR A 376 -8.43 -9.06 -6.58
N GLY A 377 -7.83 -9.29 -7.75
CA GLY A 377 -6.63 -8.60 -8.24
C GLY A 377 -6.87 -8.06 -9.64
N LEU A 378 -6.25 -6.92 -9.97
CA LEU A 378 -6.34 -6.26 -11.27
C LEU A 378 -4.93 -6.22 -11.92
N PHE A 379 -4.82 -6.63 -13.17
CA PHE A 379 -3.61 -6.47 -13.98
C PHE A 379 -3.90 -5.57 -15.18
N LEU A 380 -3.21 -4.44 -15.29
CA LEU A 380 -3.34 -3.51 -16.41
C LEU A 380 -2.32 -3.84 -17.50
N HIS A 381 -2.77 -4.09 -18.74
CA HIS A 381 -1.86 -4.43 -19.85
C HIS A 381 -1.44 -3.22 -20.67
N CYS A 382 -2.26 -2.17 -20.72
CA CYS A 382 -1.94 -0.88 -21.32
C CYS A 382 -1.04 0.00 -20.41
N ALA A 383 -0.68 1.19 -20.90
CA ALA A 383 0.04 2.19 -20.12
C ALA A 383 -0.84 2.77 -18.98
N PHE A 384 -0.22 3.42 -18.00
CA PHE A 384 -0.94 4.22 -16.99
C PHE A 384 -0.45 5.68 -16.98
N PRO A 385 -1.36 6.68 -16.94
CA PRO A 385 -1.00 8.05 -17.28
C PRO A 385 -0.58 8.89 -16.07
N SER A 386 0.13 9.98 -16.37
CA SER A 386 0.51 10.97 -15.36
C SER A 386 -0.71 11.67 -14.76
N THR A 387 -0.53 12.23 -13.57
CA THR A 387 -1.62 12.81 -12.80
C THR A 387 -2.24 14.03 -13.47
N GLU A 388 -1.48 14.78 -14.28
CA GLU A 388 -2.04 15.83 -15.15
C GLU A 388 -3.11 15.29 -16.12
N VAL A 389 -2.81 14.20 -16.82
CA VAL A 389 -3.70 13.66 -17.87
C VAL A 389 -4.87 12.91 -17.23
N MET A 390 -4.62 12.19 -16.13
CA MET A 390 -5.68 11.55 -15.34
C MET A 390 -6.64 12.58 -14.73
N SER A 391 -6.15 13.77 -14.34
CA SER A 391 -6.98 14.85 -13.80
C SER A 391 -8.01 15.38 -14.79
N CYS A 392 -7.71 15.33 -16.10
CA CYS A 392 -8.62 15.74 -17.17
C CYS A 392 -9.88 14.85 -17.26
N LEU A 393 -9.82 13.58 -16.83
CA LEU A 393 -10.92 12.63 -16.97
C LEU A 393 -12.03 12.89 -15.91
N PRO A 394 -13.29 13.20 -16.29
CA PRO A 394 -14.33 13.58 -15.32
C PRO A 394 -14.70 12.50 -14.29
N VAL A 395 -14.45 11.22 -14.60
CA VAL A 395 -14.73 10.05 -13.74
C VAL A 395 -13.46 9.42 -13.17
N ARG A 396 -12.35 10.17 -13.12
CA ARG A 396 -11.05 9.74 -12.55
C ARG A 396 -11.18 9.18 -11.13
N GLU A 397 -12.05 9.75 -10.30
CA GLU A 397 -12.23 9.36 -8.90
C GLU A 397 -12.90 7.98 -8.79
N ASP A 398 -13.98 7.77 -9.55
CA ASP A 398 -14.64 6.46 -9.66
C ASP A 398 -13.67 5.38 -10.15
N ILE A 399 -12.83 5.68 -11.15
CA ILE A 399 -11.89 4.71 -11.75
C ILE A 399 -10.76 4.36 -10.77
N LEU A 400 -10.16 5.34 -10.09
CA LEU A 400 -9.11 5.08 -9.09
C LEU A 400 -9.68 4.30 -7.89
N GLN A 401 -10.90 4.62 -7.44
CA GLN A 401 -11.64 3.81 -6.45
C GLN A 401 -11.98 2.40 -6.98
N GLY A 402 -12.25 2.28 -8.27
CA GLY A 402 -12.43 1.02 -9.00
C GLY A 402 -11.23 0.10 -8.85
N MET A 403 -10.04 0.62 -9.20
CA MET A 403 -8.76 -0.08 -9.09
C MET A 403 -8.41 -0.41 -7.63
N LEU A 404 -8.56 0.55 -6.71
CA LEU A 404 -8.33 0.39 -5.26
C LEU A 404 -9.41 -0.44 -4.53
N SER A 405 -10.44 -0.92 -5.23
CA SER A 405 -11.37 -1.93 -4.70
C SER A 405 -10.82 -3.36 -4.81
N SER A 406 -9.72 -3.56 -5.55
CA SER A 406 -8.95 -4.82 -5.52
C SER A 406 -8.07 -4.94 -4.28
N ARG A 407 -7.52 -6.13 -4.02
CA ARG A 407 -6.45 -6.38 -3.02
C ARG A 407 -5.04 -6.23 -3.61
N LEU A 408 -4.89 -6.41 -4.94
CA LEU A 408 -3.64 -6.30 -5.69
C LEU A 408 -3.87 -5.56 -7.02
N VAL A 409 -3.07 -4.53 -7.31
CA VAL A 409 -3.02 -3.88 -8.64
C VAL A 409 -1.62 -4.07 -9.24
N THR A 410 -1.53 -4.75 -10.39
CA THR A 410 -0.27 -4.97 -11.12
C THR A 410 -0.22 -4.15 -12.42
N PHE A 411 0.95 -3.58 -12.70
CA PHE A 411 1.27 -2.84 -13.94
C PHE A 411 2.41 -3.50 -14.71
N GLN A 412 2.50 -3.23 -16.02
CA GLN A 412 3.62 -3.70 -16.87
C GLN A 412 4.99 -3.15 -16.43
N THR A 413 5.06 -1.90 -15.97
CA THR A 413 6.32 -1.21 -15.64
C THR A 413 6.24 -0.47 -14.30
N PHE A 414 7.40 -0.18 -13.72
CA PHE A 414 7.49 0.59 -12.47
C PHE A 414 7.03 2.04 -12.62
N ASP A 415 7.17 2.65 -13.82
CA ASP A 415 6.71 4.02 -14.05
C ASP A 415 5.17 4.12 -14.08
N TYR A 416 4.48 3.14 -14.65
CA TYR A 416 3.02 3.07 -14.59
C TYR A 416 2.51 2.87 -13.15
N LEU A 417 3.22 2.06 -12.35
CA LEU A 417 2.97 1.94 -10.91
C LEU A 417 3.18 3.29 -10.19
N ARG A 418 4.28 3.99 -10.48
CA ARG A 418 4.63 5.29 -9.88
C ARG A 418 3.56 6.34 -10.20
N HIS A 419 3.13 6.41 -11.46
CA HIS A 419 2.01 7.26 -11.89
C HIS A 419 0.71 6.92 -11.16
N PHE A 420 0.39 5.64 -10.96
CA PHE A 420 -0.79 5.22 -10.19
C PHE A 420 -0.72 5.70 -8.74
N MET A 421 0.41 5.54 -8.05
CA MET A 421 0.57 6.04 -6.68
C MET A 421 0.42 7.56 -6.60
N SER A 422 0.98 8.33 -7.56
CA SER A 422 0.79 9.79 -7.64
C SER A 422 -0.69 10.16 -7.85
N CYS A 423 -1.37 9.53 -8.82
CA CYS A 423 -2.80 9.73 -9.08
C CYS A 423 -3.66 9.42 -7.84
N CYS A 424 -3.40 8.30 -7.16
CA CYS A 424 -4.11 7.95 -5.93
C CYS A 424 -3.83 8.95 -4.80
N SER A 425 -2.62 9.50 -4.70
CA SER A 425 -2.28 10.45 -3.64
C SER A 425 -2.89 11.84 -3.87
N GLU A 426 -2.78 12.38 -5.08
CA GLU A 426 -3.26 13.74 -5.40
C GLU A 426 -4.78 13.80 -5.65
N VAL A 427 -5.36 12.82 -6.34
CA VAL A 427 -6.79 12.83 -6.71
C VAL A 427 -7.68 12.33 -5.57
N LEU A 428 -7.23 11.31 -4.81
CA LEU A 428 -8.03 10.71 -3.73
C LEU A 428 -7.52 11.03 -2.32
N GLY A 429 -6.39 11.74 -2.16
CA GLY A 429 -5.79 12.00 -0.86
C GLY A 429 -5.25 10.76 -0.15
N THR A 430 -5.06 9.64 -0.89
CA THR A 430 -4.62 8.37 -0.29
C THR A 430 -3.13 8.37 0.04
N ARG A 431 -2.76 7.54 1.00
CA ARG A 431 -1.36 7.35 1.41
C ARG A 431 -0.80 6.12 0.73
N HIS A 432 0.48 6.16 0.39
CA HIS A 432 1.24 4.98 0.06
C HIS A 432 2.25 4.68 1.18
N SER A 433 2.61 3.40 1.34
CA SER A 433 3.61 2.95 2.31
C SER A 433 4.48 1.85 1.72
N PHE A 434 5.72 1.76 2.21
CA PHE A 434 6.70 0.76 1.80
C PHE A 434 6.95 -0.21 2.96
N GLN A 435 6.67 -1.49 2.76
CA GLN A 435 6.90 -2.53 3.77
C GLN A 435 8.22 -3.27 3.54
N LYS A 436 8.77 -3.83 4.63
CA LYS A 436 9.97 -4.68 4.57
C LYS A 436 9.73 -5.85 3.60
N GLY A 437 10.63 -6.02 2.63
CA GLY A 437 10.48 -6.98 1.53
C GLY A 437 10.23 -6.33 0.17
N GLY A 438 10.04 -5.00 0.08
CA GLY A 438 9.85 -4.30 -1.19
C GLY A 438 8.39 -4.09 -1.58
N ILE A 439 7.45 -4.48 -0.72
CA ILE A 439 6.00 -4.44 -0.99
C ILE A 439 5.53 -2.99 -0.86
N LEU A 440 5.00 -2.44 -1.97
CA LEU A 440 4.33 -1.14 -2.01
C LEU A 440 2.83 -1.32 -1.76
N GLN A 441 2.25 -0.45 -0.94
CA GLN A 441 0.82 -0.50 -0.59
C GLN A 441 0.19 0.90 -0.62
N VAL A 442 -1.06 0.98 -1.05
CA VAL A 442 -1.90 2.20 -0.96
C VAL A 442 -3.00 1.98 0.08
N GLU A 443 -3.16 2.92 1.02
CA GLU A 443 -4.21 2.93 2.03
C GLU A 443 -5.50 3.53 1.45
N HIS A 444 -6.57 2.73 1.35
CA HIS A 444 -7.86 3.15 0.82
C HIS A 444 -9.02 2.47 1.55
N GLU A 445 -10.08 3.21 1.92
CA GLU A 445 -11.29 2.67 2.56
C GLU A 445 -11.00 1.67 3.71
N SER A 446 -10.11 2.00 4.64
CA SER A 446 -9.72 1.12 5.77
C SER A 446 -9.04 -0.21 5.39
N ARG A 447 -8.51 -0.30 4.15
CA ARG A 447 -7.79 -1.44 3.56
C ARG A 447 -6.41 -1.00 3.05
N SER A 448 -5.48 -1.95 2.96
CA SER A 448 -4.18 -1.78 2.27
C SER A 448 -4.20 -2.55 0.97
N VAL A 449 -4.13 -1.85 -0.16
CA VAL A 449 -4.08 -2.43 -1.51
C VAL A 449 -2.61 -2.60 -1.90
N VAL A 450 -2.17 -3.82 -2.22
CA VAL A 450 -0.80 -4.04 -2.72
C VAL A 450 -0.70 -3.53 -4.16
N VAL A 451 0.40 -2.86 -4.49
CA VAL A 451 0.69 -2.40 -5.86
C VAL A 451 1.99 -3.00 -6.35
N PHE A 452 1.99 -3.55 -7.56
CA PHE A 452 3.06 -4.39 -8.09
C PHE A 452 3.41 -4.06 -9.55
N ALA A 453 4.64 -4.37 -9.96
CA ALA A 453 5.13 -4.14 -11.32
C ALA A 453 5.76 -5.43 -11.87
N ASP A 454 5.14 -6.01 -12.90
CA ASP A 454 5.55 -7.31 -13.45
C ASP A 454 5.03 -7.48 -14.88
N HIS A 455 5.90 -7.31 -15.88
CA HIS A 455 5.46 -7.28 -17.28
C HIS A 455 5.03 -8.67 -17.80
N PHE A 456 4.12 -8.69 -18.77
CA PHE A 456 3.68 -9.92 -19.41
C PHE A 456 4.85 -10.67 -20.10
N ALA A 457 5.01 -11.95 -19.79
CA ALA A 457 6.04 -12.81 -20.39
C ALA A 457 5.50 -13.63 -21.58
N ILE A 458 6.26 -13.71 -22.68
CA ILE A 458 5.87 -14.53 -23.84
C ILE A 458 6.04 -16.03 -23.57
N PRO A 459 5.25 -16.92 -24.19
CA PRO A 459 5.39 -18.37 -24.05
C PRO A 459 6.51 -18.89 -24.99
N TYR A 460 7.75 -18.52 -24.67
CA TYR A 460 8.94 -18.71 -25.50
C TYR A 460 9.07 -20.11 -26.14
N ASN A 461 9.00 -21.18 -25.33
CA ASN A 461 9.13 -22.57 -25.81
C ASN A 461 7.99 -23.01 -26.75
N HIS A 462 6.77 -22.47 -26.61
CA HIS A 462 5.67 -22.73 -27.55
C HIS A 462 5.85 -21.91 -28.84
N LEU A 463 6.49 -20.75 -28.75
CA LEU A 463 6.74 -19.89 -29.89
C LEU A 463 7.79 -20.48 -30.83
N ILE A 464 8.94 -20.95 -30.31
CA ILE A 464 10.00 -21.60 -31.13
C ILE A 464 9.44 -22.79 -31.91
N LYS A 465 8.62 -23.63 -31.26
CA LYS A 465 7.95 -24.78 -31.90
C LYS A 465 7.14 -24.33 -33.12
N LYS A 466 6.35 -23.24 -33.00
CA LYS A 466 5.58 -22.66 -34.12
C LYS A 466 6.40 -21.90 -35.15
N ILE A 467 7.53 -21.30 -34.76
CA ILE A 467 8.49 -20.69 -35.70
C ILE A 467 9.09 -21.77 -36.62
N SER A 468 9.22 -23.00 -36.10
CA SER A 468 9.74 -24.17 -36.80
C SER A 468 8.69 -24.91 -37.66
N ASP A 469 7.43 -24.46 -37.71
CA ASP A 469 6.41 -25.05 -38.58
C ASP A 469 6.73 -24.75 -40.06
N ASP A 470 6.67 -25.76 -40.94
CA ASP A 470 7.05 -25.62 -42.37
C ASP A 470 6.42 -24.41 -43.07
N LYS A 471 5.15 -24.13 -42.79
CA LYS A 471 4.40 -22.98 -43.34
C LYS A 471 5.02 -21.63 -42.97
N VAL A 472 5.60 -21.51 -41.78
CA VAL A 472 6.21 -20.28 -41.26
C VAL A 472 7.57 -20.08 -41.92
N VAL A 473 8.35 -21.17 -42.05
CA VAL A 473 9.65 -21.18 -42.76
C VAL A 473 9.47 -20.91 -44.26
N GLU A 474 8.52 -21.56 -44.93
CA GLU A 474 8.17 -21.31 -46.33
C GLU A 474 7.69 -19.87 -46.54
N ARG A 475 6.87 -19.33 -45.62
CA ARG A 475 6.44 -17.94 -45.69
C ARG A 475 7.59 -16.95 -45.52
N ALA A 476 8.53 -17.23 -44.61
CA ALA A 476 9.73 -16.41 -44.45
C ALA A 476 10.62 -16.47 -45.69
N ALA A 477 10.85 -17.66 -46.25
CA ALA A 477 11.58 -17.86 -47.50
C ALA A 477 10.90 -17.15 -48.69
N SER A 478 9.57 -17.16 -48.77
CA SER A 478 8.78 -16.40 -49.77
C SER A 478 9.04 -14.89 -49.69
N ILE A 479 9.08 -14.32 -48.48
CA ILE A 479 9.37 -12.89 -48.27
C ILE A 479 10.84 -12.58 -48.61
N ARG A 480 11.78 -13.40 -48.14
CA ARG A 480 13.22 -13.27 -48.46
C ARG A 480 13.50 -13.40 -49.96
N ASN A 481 12.79 -14.26 -50.68
CA ASN A 481 12.90 -14.39 -52.13
C ASN A 481 12.32 -13.18 -52.88
N LYS A 482 11.22 -12.56 -52.39
CA LYS A 482 10.66 -11.33 -52.96
C LYS A 482 11.67 -10.17 -52.89
N PHE A 483 12.41 -10.05 -51.79
CA PHE A 483 13.35 -8.95 -51.54
C PHE A 483 14.82 -9.41 -51.54
N LYS A 484 15.15 -10.39 -52.40
CA LYS A 484 16.48 -11.04 -52.42
C LYS A 484 17.61 -10.03 -52.63
N GLY A 485 18.58 -10.05 -51.72
CA GLY A 485 19.75 -9.15 -51.76
C GLY A 485 19.53 -7.78 -51.10
N LYS A 486 18.38 -7.56 -50.45
CA LYS A 486 18.10 -6.35 -49.66
C LYS A 486 17.90 -6.67 -48.18
N THR A 487 18.35 -5.78 -47.31
CA THR A 487 18.08 -5.74 -45.88
C THR A 487 16.61 -5.39 -45.66
N ILE A 488 15.90 -6.26 -44.95
CA ILE A 488 14.47 -6.12 -44.67
C ILE A 488 14.29 -5.44 -43.31
N ILE A 489 13.89 -4.18 -43.35
CA ILE A 489 13.40 -3.45 -42.18
C ILE A 489 11.93 -3.85 -41.99
N GLY A 490 11.68 -4.64 -40.95
CA GLY A 490 10.35 -5.17 -40.64
C GLY A 490 9.65 -4.30 -39.61
N ALA A 491 8.36 -4.07 -39.82
CA ALA A 491 7.50 -3.41 -38.85
C ALA A 491 6.16 -4.17 -38.77
N TYR A 492 5.64 -4.35 -37.55
CA TYR A 492 4.33 -4.91 -37.29
C TYR A 492 3.67 -4.09 -36.20
N ASP A 493 2.56 -3.43 -36.53
CA ASP A 493 1.93 -2.45 -35.68
C ASP A 493 0.40 -2.59 -35.70
N ARG A 494 -0.26 -2.01 -34.70
CA ARG A 494 -1.71 -1.81 -34.71
C ARG A 494 -2.03 -0.60 -35.59
N PHE A 495 -3.23 -0.55 -36.16
CA PHE A 495 -3.76 0.67 -36.75
C PHE A 495 -4.25 1.59 -35.62
N ASP A 496 -3.30 2.26 -34.99
CA ASP A 496 -3.49 3.06 -33.78
C ASP A 496 -2.69 4.37 -33.92
N CYS A 497 -3.19 5.48 -33.36
CA CYS A 497 -2.48 6.75 -33.38
C CYS A 497 -1.16 6.66 -32.59
N PHE A 498 -1.13 5.83 -31.54
CA PHE A 498 0.05 5.63 -30.71
C PHE A 498 1.12 4.72 -31.31
N SER A 499 0.85 4.00 -32.41
CA SER A 499 1.88 3.19 -33.10
C SER A 499 2.84 4.01 -33.96
N GLY A 500 2.65 5.33 -34.09
CA GLY A 500 3.59 6.22 -34.76
C GLY A 500 3.78 5.94 -36.26
N LEU A 501 2.82 5.27 -36.92
CA LEU A 501 2.91 4.82 -38.32
C LEU A 501 3.33 5.94 -39.30
N THR A 502 2.79 7.15 -39.13
CA THR A 502 3.17 8.31 -39.96
C THR A 502 4.58 8.82 -39.68
N LEU A 503 5.06 8.77 -38.42
CA LEU A 503 6.45 9.08 -38.07
C LEU A 503 7.39 8.06 -38.72
N LYS A 504 7.04 6.76 -38.69
CA LYS A 504 7.81 5.67 -39.30
C LYS A 504 7.99 5.88 -40.81
N LEU A 505 6.89 6.13 -41.52
CA LEU A 505 6.90 6.39 -42.96
C LEU A 505 7.63 7.69 -43.34
N ARG A 506 7.43 8.79 -42.61
CA ARG A 506 8.16 10.06 -42.82
C ARG A 506 9.66 9.90 -42.57
N THR A 507 10.03 9.19 -41.52
CA THR A 507 11.44 8.90 -41.18
C THR A 507 12.10 8.05 -42.24
N PHE A 508 11.45 7.00 -42.73
CA PHE A 508 12.02 6.17 -43.80
C PHE A 508 12.11 6.90 -45.14
N HIS A 509 11.12 7.74 -45.50
CA HIS A 509 11.23 8.64 -46.65
C HIS A 509 12.45 9.55 -46.53
N ARG A 510 12.66 10.14 -45.35
CA ARG A 510 13.80 11.03 -45.08
C ARG A 510 15.13 10.29 -45.06
N PHE A 511 15.17 9.05 -44.57
CA PHE A 511 16.32 8.16 -44.62
C PHE A 511 16.77 7.94 -46.07
N LEU A 512 15.84 7.58 -46.96
CA LEU A 512 16.13 7.44 -48.39
C LEU A 512 16.53 8.78 -49.04
N GLN A 513 15.97 9.91 -48.60
CA GLN A 513 16.37 11.23 -49.09
C GLN A 513 17.85 11.51 -48.84
N ASP A 514 18.30 11.35 -47.59
CA ASP A 514 19.63 11.76 -47.13
C ASP A 514 20.70 10.67 -47.35
N TYR A 515 20.44 9.42 -46.93
CA TYR A 515 21.38 8.30 -46.98
C TYR A 515 21.34 7.61 -48.36
N ARG A 516 21.86 8.30 -49.37
CA ARG A 516 21.79 7.89 -50.79
C ARG A 516 22.40 6.52 -51.08
N SER A 517 23.39 6.09 -50.29
CA SER A 517 24.01 4.76 -50.34
C SER A 517 22.99 3.62 -50.21
N HIS A 518 22.04 3.77 -49.28
CA HIS A 518 21.17 2.67 -48.86
C HIS A 518 19.94 2.46 -49.75
N ARG A 519 19.68 3.36 -50.71
CA ARG A 519 18.47 3.34 -51.58
C ARG A 519 18.24 2.05 -52.36
N ARG A 520 19.29 1.25 -52.57
CA ARG A 520 19.21 -0.06 -53.26
C ARG A 520 19.36 -1.25 -52.32
N SER A 521 19.88 -1.06 -51.11
CA SER A 521 20.14 -2.12 -50.14
C SER A 521 19.02 -2.35 -49.13
N VAL A 522 18.13 -1.39 -48.87
CA VAL A 522 17.05 -1.53 -47.86
C VAL A 522 15.65 -1.58 -48.44
N VAL A 523 14.73 -2.23 -47.71
CA VAL A 523 13.27 -2.11 -47.88
C VAL A 523 12.57 -2.01 -46.54
N LEU A 524 11.46 -1.27 -46.47
CA LEU A 524 10.54 -1.23 -45.33
C LEU A 524 9.31 -2.11 -45.63
N VAL A 525 9.13 -3.16 -44.85
CA VAL A 525 7.98 -4.07 -44.94
C VAL A 525 7.11 -3.87 -43.71
N GLN A 526 6.04 -3.09 -43.88
CA GLN A 526 5.13 -2.66 -42.82
C GLN A 526 3.86 -3.50 -42.82
N TYR A 527 3.61 -4.25 -41.75
CA TYR A 527 2.34 -4.90 -41.50
C TYR A 527 1.49 -4.05 -40.57
N VAL A 528 0.27 -3.73 -40.99
CA VAL A 528 -0.70 -2.95 -40.21
C VAL A 528 -1.90 -3.85 -39.90
N ARG A 529 -2.13 -4.11 -38.61
CA ARG A 529 -3.35 -4.78 -38.16
C ARG A 529 -4.44 -3.74 -37.84
N ALA A 530 -5.38 -3.59 -38.77
CA ALA A 530 -6.64 -2.89 -38.54
C ALA A 530 -7.77 -3.87 -38.19
N ARG A 531 -8.73 -3.44 -37.37
CA ARG A 531 -10.04 -4.07 -37.17
C ARG A 531 -11.09 -3.36 -38.03
N ALA A 532 -12.25 -3.99 -38.23
CA ALA A 532 -13.38 -3.40 -38.96
C ALA A 532 -14.00 -2.13 -38.31
N THR A 533 -13.63 -1.83 -37.06
CA THR A 533 -14.05 -0.63 -36.31
C THR A 533 -13.17 0.58 -36.54
N ASP A 534 -11.88 0.37 -36.81
CA ASP A 534 -10.86 1.38 -36.56
C ASP A 534 -10.86 2.50 -37.62
N SER A 535 -11.48 2.23 -38.79
CA SER A 535 -11.71 3.21 -39.86
C SER A 535 -12.76 4.27 -39.55
N LYS A 536 -13.36 4.27 -38.35
CA LYS A 536 -14.43 5.20 -37.93
C LYS A 536 -14.05 6.19 -36.83
N ARG A 537 -12.84 6.13 -36.25
CA ARG A 537 -12.43 7.07 -35.20
C ARG A 537 -12.15 8.46 -35.79
N LYS A 538 -12.77 9.50 -35.23
CA LYS A 538 -12.50 10.91 -35.59
C LYS A 538 -11.01 11.23 -35.34
N GLY A 539 -10.40 12.04 -36.21
CA GLY A 539 -9.04 12.57 -36.00
C GLY A 539 -7.87 11.60 -36.20
N MET A 540 -8.11 10.34 -36.59
CA MET A 540 -7.05 9.40 -36.94
C MET A 540 -6.70 9.44 -38.44
N VAL A 541 -5.41 9.27 -38.73
CA VAL A 541 -4.89 9.11 -40.10
C VAL A 541 -5.43 7.84 -40.72
N THR A 542 -5.93 7.94 -41.96
CA THR A 542 -6.57 6.84 -42.70
C THR A 542 -5.56 5.84 -43.26
N ILE A 543 -6.04 4.64 -43.58
CA ILE A 543 -5.24 3.61 -44.30
C ILE A 543 -4.82 4.13 -45.68
N GLU A 544 -5.68 4.91 -46.33
CA GLU A 544 -5.44 5.51 -47.66
C GLU A 544 -4.31 6.54 -47.60
N GLU A 545 -4.24 7.40 -46.58
CA GLU A 545 -3.12 8.33 -46.39
C GLU A 545 -1.79 7.60 -46.14
N LEU A 546 -1.79 6.51 -45.36
CA LEU A 546 -0.58 5.69 -45.18
C LEU A 546 -0.12 5.06 -46.51
N GLN A 547 -1.05 4.60 -47.34
CA GLN A 547 -0.76 4.09 -48.69
C GLN A 547 -0.20 5.20 -49.60
N GLN A 548 -0.83 6.38 -49.63
CA GLN A 548 -0.33 7.55 -50.37
C GLN A 548 1.08 7.96 -49.95
N MET A 549 1.42 7.88 -48.66
CA MET A 549 2.77 8.14 -48.15
C MET A 549 3.79 7.08 -48.59
N ALA A 550 3.40 5.81 -48.65
CA ALA A 550 4.22 4.74 -49.22
C ALA A 550 4.43 4.94 -50.73
N ASP A 551 3.37 5.23 -51.48
CA ASP A 551 3.41 5.41 -52.94
C ASP A 551 4.19 6.65 -53.36
N ALA A 552 4.08 7.76 -52.60
CA ALA A 552 4.94 8.93 -52.80
C ALA A 552 6.43 8.60 -52.61
N THR A 553 6.75 7.72 -51.65
CA THR A 553 8.14 7.27 -51.38
C THR A 553 8.63 6.30 -52.46
N ASN A 554 7.78 5.35 -52.87
CA ASN A 554 8.05 4.42 -53.96
C ASN A 554 8.25 5.16 -55.30
N LYS A 555 7.45 6.19 -55.58
CA LYS A 555 7.57 7.04 -56.77
C LYS A 555 8.81 7.94 -56.76
N ALA A 556 9.29 8.35 -55.59
CA ALA A 556 10.47 9.21 -55.45
C ALA A 556 11.82 8.46 -55.54
N PHE A 557 11.86 7.19 -55.10
CA PHE A 557 13.13 6.46 -54.93
C PHE A 557 13.15 5.03 -55.50
N GLY A 558 12.00 4.47 -55.90
CA GLY A 558 11.89 3.12 -56.44
C GLY A 558 12.47 2.96 -57.85
N VAL A 559 12.56 1.70 -58.29
CA VAL A 559 13.07 1.31 -59.61
C VAL A 559 11.99 0.48 -60.32
N GLU A 560 11.74 0.78 -61.60
CA GLU A 560 10.76 0.05 -62.40
C GLU A 560 11.19 -1.41 -62.61
N GLY A 561 10.26 -2.34 -62.39
CA GLY A 561 10.52 -3.79 -62.41
C GLY A 561 11.06 -4.39 -61.10
N GLU A 562 11.48 -3.56 -60.13
CA GLU A 562 11.83 -4.02 -58.77
C GLU A 562 10.61 -4.02 -57.83
N PRO A 563 10.62 -4.82 -56.74
CA PRO A 563 9.61 -4.73 -55.70
C PRO A 563 9.68 -3.37 -54.96
N PRO A 564 8.55 -2.82 -54.47
CA PRO A 564 8.50 -1.51 -53.84
C PRO A 564 9.38 -1.40 -52.60
N LEU A 565 9.98 -0.24 -52.39
CA LEU A 565 10.84 0.07 -51.24
C LEU A 565 10.03 0.20 -49.93
N VAL A 566 8.78 0.67 -50.01
CA VAL A 566 7.82 0.65 -48.92
C VAL A 566 6.67 -0.27 -49.31
N ASN A 567 6.55 -1.40 -48.61
CA ASN A 567 5.52 -2.41 -48.84
C ASN A 567 4.61 -2.48 -47.61
N ILE A 568 3.51 -1.72 -47.63
CA ILE A 568 2.46 -1.80 -46.60
C ILE A 568 1.56 -3.02 -46.89
N VAL A 569 1.26 -3.82 -45.87
CA VAL A 569 0.29 -4.91 -45.90
C VAL A 569 -0.73 -4.70 -44.80
N VAL A 570 -2.01 -4.54 -45.18
CA VAL A 570 -3.12 -4.35 -44.26
C VAL A 570 -4.00 -5.60 -44.31
N GLU A 571 -3.94 -6.42 -43.27
CA GLU A 571 -4.65 -7.71 -43.19
C GLU A 571 -5.00 -8.04 -41.73
N GLU A 572 -6.01 -8.90 -41.53
CA GLU A 572 -6.12 -9.65 -40.28
C GLU A 572 -5.03 -10.74 -40.22
N VAL A 573 -3.80 -10.33 -39.88
CA VAL A 573 -2.62 -11.19 -39.92
C VAL A 573 -2.75 -12.34 -38.91
N THR A 574 -2.84 -13.57 -39.40
CA THR A 574 -2.80 -14.78 -38.56
C THR A 574 -1.43 -14.94 -37.89
N ARG A 575 -1.37 -15.61 -36.73
CA ARG A 575 -0.11 -15.80 -35.98
C ARG A 575 0.98 -16.51 -36.81
N GLU A 576 0.61 -17.46 -37.68
CA GLU A 576 1.52 -18.10 -38.65
C GLU A 576 2.14 -17.06 -39.59
N ARG A 577 1.34 -16.15 -40.17
CA ARG A 577 1.84 -15.07 -41.03
C ARG A 577 2.72 -14.08 -40.27
N GLN A 578 2.35 -13.72 -39.04
CA GLN A 578 3.12 -12.80 -38.19
C GLN A 578 4.53 -13.36 -37.91
N LEU A 579 4.65 -14.63 -37.53
CA LEU A 579 5.95 -15.27 -37.28
C LEU A 579 6.80 -15.36 -38.55
N GLY A 580 6.21 -15.67 -39.70
CA GLY A 580 6.93 -15.72 -40.98
C GLY A 580 7.43 -14.35 -41.46
N VAL A 581 6.82 -13.25 -41.01
CA VAL A 581 7.31 -11.88 -41.23
C VAL A 581 8.48 -11.55 -40.32
N LEU A 582 8.38 -11.89 -39.03
CA LEU A 582 9.46 -11.63 -38.06
C LEU A 582 10.71 -12.42 -38.42
N LEU A 583 10.58 -13.72 -38.74
CA LEU A 583 11.69 -14.56 -39.21
C LEU A 583 12.31 -14.09 -40.55
N ALA A 584 11.56 -13.34 -41.36
CA ALA A 584 12.06 -12.74 -42.60
C ALA A 584 12.65 -11.33 -42.42
N THR A 585 12.63 -10.77 -41.21
CA THR A 585 13.15 -9.43 -40.92
C THR A 585 14.67 -9.50 -40.64
N ASP A 586 15.41 -8.43 -40.94
CA ASP A 586 16.78 -8.22 -40.44
C ASP A 586 16.78 -7.22 -39.28
N ILE A 587 16.06 -6.11 -39.48
CA ILE A 587 15.99 -4.99 -38.56
C ILE A 587 14.52 -4.74 -38.19
N LEU A 588 14.12 -5.03 -36.96
CA LEU A 588 12.80 -4.63 -36.44
C LEU A 588 12.80 -3.12 -36.17
N LEU A 589 11.75 -2.41 -36.61
CA LEU A 589 11.57 -0.97 -36.36
C LEU A 589 10.23 -0.70 -35.66
N ASP A 590 10.29 -0.44 -34.35
CA ASP A 590 9.19 0.06 -33.52
C ASP A 590 9.36 1.57 -33.26
N THR A 591 8.36 2.36 -33.62
CA THR A 591 8.31 3.82 -33.41
C THR A 591 7.08 4.26 -32.62
N SER A 592 6.53 3.37 -31.78
CA SER A 592 5.34 3.65 -30.97
C SER A 592 5.56 4.89 -30.09
N THR A 593 4.69 5.88 -30.19
CA THR A 593 4.79 7.14 -29.45
C THR A 593 4.35 7.01 -27.99
N ASN A 594 3.54 5.99 -27.66
CA ASN A 594 3.32 5.48 -26.31
C ASN A 594 2.70 4.06 -26.40
N ASP A 595 3.27 3.03 -25.78
CA ASP A 595 2.59 1.71 -25.68
C ASP A 595 2.99 0.98 -24.39
N GLY A 596 1.98 0.45 -23.68
CA GLY A 596 2.14 -0.21 -22.37
C GLY A 596 3.16 -1.34 -22.39
N LEU A 597 3.02 -2.28 -23.32
CA LEU A 597 4.03 -3.31 -23.58
C LEU A 597 3.89 -3.88 -25.00
N ASN A 598 4.74 -3.43 -25.91
CA ASN A 598 4.84 -4.02 -27.24
C ASN A 598 5.47 -5.42 -27.14
N LEU A 599 4.71 -6.45 -27.53
CA LEU A 599 5.19 -7.84 -27.57
C LEU A 599 5.95 -8.20 -28.84
N ILE A 600 5.97 -7.33 -29.87
CA ILE A 600 6.63 -7.63 -31.15
C ILE A 600 8.15 -7.81 -31.00
N PRO A 601 8.90 -6.97 -30.27
CA PRO A 601 10.32 -7.20 -30.00
C PRO A 601 10.62 -8.55 -29.32
N PHE A 602 9.81 -8.96 -28.33
CA PHE A 602 9.95 -10.26 -27.68
C PHE A 602 9.74 -11.42 -28.68
N ASN A 603 8.70 -11.33 -29.53
CA ASN A 603 8.44 -12.33 -30.57
C ASN A 603 9.56 -12.36 -31.65
N PHE A 604 10.20 -11.22 -31.93
CA PHE A 604 11.30 -11.09 -32.88
C PHE A 604 12.60 -11.73 -32.36
N TYR A 605 13.00 -11.47 -31.11
CA TYR A 605 14.13 -12.17 -30.48
C TYR A 605 13.91 -13.68 -30.41
N ALA A 606 12.67 -14.15 -30.23
CA ALA A 606 12.33 -15.56 -30.31
C ALA A 606 12.40 -16.13 -31.75
N ALA A 607 12.00 -15.37 -32.77
CA ALA A 607 12.12 -15.76 -34.18
C ALA A 607 13.58 -15.98 -34.60
N HIS A 608 14.48 -15.10 -34.16
CA HIS A 608 15.92 -15.15 -34.46
C HIS A 608 16.73 -16.01 -33.48
N SER A 609 16.09 -16.79 -32.60
CA SER A 609 16.77 -17.66 -31.62
C SER A 609 17.72 -18.69 -32.24
N GLN A 610 17.51 -19.09 -33.51
CA GLN A 610 18.35 -20.03 -34.23
C GLN A 610 19.48 -19.37 -35.06
N ASP A 611 19.31 -18.13 -35.52
CA ASP A 611 20.27 -17.46 -36.42
C ASP A 611 21.11 -16.36 -35.75
N GLN A 612 20.64 -15.86 -34.60
CA GLN A 612 21.22 -14.82 -33.76
C GLN A 612 21.50 -13.48 -34.49
N LYS A 613 20.71 -13.16 -35.53
CA LYS A 613 20.93 -12.00 -36.41
C LYS A 613 19.93 -10.86 -36.27
N GLY A 614 18.83 -11.05 -35.54
CA GLY A 614 17.81 -10.02 -35.39
C GLY A 614 18.32 -8.76 -34.67
N VAL A 615 18.31 -7.61 -35.34
CA VAL A 615 18.57 -6.29 -34.72
C VAL A 615 17.24 -5.58 -34.48
N ALA A 616 17.05 -4.94 -33.33
CA ALA A 616 15.83 -4.18 -33.03
C ALA A 616 16.13 -2.70 -32.75
N LEU A 617 15.36 -1.81 -33.38
CA LEU A 617 15.16 -0.43 -32.99
C LEU A 617 13.82 -0.34 -32.26
N ILE A 618 13.84 0.17 -31.03
CA ILE A 618 12.68 0.18 -30.12
C ILE A 618 12.47 1.60 -29.59
N SER A 619 11.21 2.05 -29.61
CA SER A 619 10.84 3.34 -29.03
C SER A 619 11.05 3.38 -27.52
N GLU A 620 11.70 4.42 -27.02
CA GLU A 620 11.83 4.69 -25.57
C GLU A 620 10.48 4.93 -24.88
N PHE A 621 9.42 5.24 -25.63
CA PHE A 621 8.06 5.42 -25.13
C PHE A 621 7.25 4.12 -25.06
N CYS A 622 7.85 2.97 -25.37
CA CYS A 622 7.24 1.67 -25.13
C CYS A 622 7.83 1.01 -23.89
N GLY A 623 6.98 0.43 -23.02
CA GLY A 623 7.40 -0.27 -21.82
C GLY A 623 8.43 -1.40 -22.05
N CYS A 624 8.46 -2.01 -23.24
CA CYS A 624 9.47 -3.03 -23.58
C CYS A 624 10.91 -2.48 -23.61
N SER A 625 11.10 -1.17 -23.83
CA SER A 625 12.41 -0.51 -23.79
C SER A 625 13.01 -0.41 -22.38
N SER A 626 12.20 -0.58 -21.32
CA SER A 626 12.73 -0.71 -19.95
C SER A 626 13.38 -2.08 -19.68
N VAL A 627 12.99 -3.09 -20.47
CA VAL A 627 13.38 -4.50 -20.32
C VAL A 627 14.51 -4.86 -21.30
N LEU A 628 14.36 -4.47 -22.56
CA LEU A 628 15.29 -4.77 -23.64
C LEU A 628 16.40 -3.71 -23.69
N THR A 629 17.65 -4.16 -23.59
CA THR A 629 18.86 -3.35 -23.35
C THR A 629 19.95 -3.53 -24.39
N GLY A 630 19.90 -4.60 -25.20
CA GLY A 630 20.73 -4.78 -26.39
C GLY A 630 20.20 -4.01 -27.60
N ALA A 631 18.88 -3.86 -27.71
CA ALA A 631 18.19 -3.08 -28.72
C ALA A 631 18.64 -1.61 -28.79
N PHE A 632 18.56 -1.02 -29.98
CA PHE A 632 18.77 0.41 -30.21
C PHE A 632 17.54 1.18 -29.74
N LYS A 633 17.66 1.88 -28.60
CA LYS A 633 16.59 2.74 -28.09
C LYS A 633 16.53 4.01 -28.92
N ILE A 634 15.34 4.37 -29.41
CA ILE A 634 15.12 5.54 -30.25
C ILE A 634 13.99 6.41 -29.71
N ASN A 635 14.14 7.72 -29.87
CA ASN A 635 13.05 8.67 -29.72
C ASN A 635 12.40 8.89 -31.10
N PRO A 636 11.16 8.41 -31.36
CA PRO A 636 10.51 8.51 -32.66
C PRO A 636 10.16 9.94 -33.10
N TRP A 637 10.23 10.92 -32.19
CA TRP A 637 10.05 12.35 -32.50
C TRP A 637 11.35 13.01 -32.96
N ASN A 638 12.51 12.52 -32.51
CA ASN A 638 13.82 12.98 -32.97
C ASN A 638 14.24 12.22 -34.24
N THR A 639 13.63 12.58 -35.37
CA THR A 639 13.91 11.97 -36.69
C THR A 639 15.40 11.80 -36.95
N GLY A 640 16.22 12.82 -36.70
CA GLY A 640 17.67 12.79 -36.93
C GLY A 640 18.40 11.70 -36.14
N ALA A 641 18.03 11.47 -34.88
CA ALA A 641 18.56 10.36 -34.09
C ALA A 641 18.11 9.00 -34.65
N VAL A 642 16.85 8.87 -35.11
CA VAL A 642 16.36 7.63 -35.74
C VAL A 642 17.10 7.33 -37.05
N LEU A 643 17.40 8.34 -37.88
CA LEU A 643 18.19 8.15 -39.10
C LEU A 643 19.59 7.60 -38.78
N THR A 644 20.26 8.15 -37.77
CA THR A 644 21.57 7.71 -37.32
C THR A 644 21.54 6.29 -36.74
N ALA A 645 20.51 5.96 -35.94
CA ALA A 645 20.33 4.61 -35.41
C ALA A 645 20.05 3.57 -36.51
N LEU A 646 19.31 3.94 -37.56
CA LEU A 646 19.08 3.10 -38.73
C LEU A 646 20.38 2.83 -39.49
N ASP A 647 21.18 3.86 -39.77
CA ASP A 647 22.47 3.73 -40.46
C ASP A 647 23.46 2.84 -39.67
N GLN A 648 23.51 3.01 -38.35
CA GLN A 648 24.29 2.15 -37.43
C GLN A 648 23.80 0.70 -37.40
N ALA A 649 22.48 0.46 -37.41
CA ALA A 649 21.92 -0.89 -37.40
C ALA A 649 22.08 -1.63 -38.75
N ILE A 650 22.07 -0.90 -39.86
CA ILE A 650 22.38 -1.44 -41.20
C ILE A 650 23.88 -1.75 -41.35
N SER A 651 24.73 -0.93 -40.73
CA SER A 651 26.20 -1.02 -40.81
C SER A 651 26.84 -1.74 -39.62
N ILE A 652 26.06 -2.50 -38.86
CA ILE A 652 26.49 -3.15 -37.61
C ILE A 652 27.55 -4.24 -37.85
N THR A 653 28.50 -4.39 -36.92
CA THR A 653 29.44 -5.51 -36.97
C THR A 653 28.75 -6.82 -36.54
N PRO A 654 29.16 -8.00 -37.06
CA PRO A 654 28.61 -9.27 -36.59
C PRO A 654 28.85 -9.53 -35.09
N GLU A 655 29.92 -8.96 -34.52
CA GLU A 655 30.28 -9.07 -33.11
C GLU A 655 29.34 -8.23 -32.23
N ASP A 656 29.11 -6.97 -32.57
CA ASP A 656 28.12 -6.10 -31.91
C ASP A 656 26.70 -6.66 -32.03
N GLN A 657 26.35 -7.20 -33.21
CA GLN A 657 25.06 -7.83 -33.50
C GLN A 657 24.83 -9.02 -32.56
N ALA A 658 25.78 -9.95 -32.49
CA ALA A 658 25.70 -11.11 -31.62
C ALA A 658 25.67 -10.72 -30.12
N LEU A 659 26.48 -9.75 -29.69
CA LEU A 659 26.53 -9.28 -28.30
C LEU A 659 25.21 -8.61 -27.87
N ARG A 660 24.61 -7.78 -28.74
CA ARG A 660 23.30 -7.16 -28.49
C ARG A 660 22.18 -8.19 -28.49
N PHE A 661 22.21 -9.12 -29.45
CA PHE A 661 21.24 -10.21 -29.52
C PHE A 661 21.26 -11.07 -28.25
N ALA A 662 22.45 -11.50 -27.81
CA ALA A 662 22.61 -12.37 -26.65
C ALA A 662 22.04 -11.77 -25.35
N LYS A 663 22.22 -10.46 -25.12
CA LYS A 663 21.69 -9.76 -23.93
C LYS A 663 20.16 -9.84 -23.85
N ASP A 664 19.47 -9.46 -24.92
CA ASP A 664 18.02 -9.43 -24.92
C ASP A 664 17.42 -10.84 -25.07
N HIS A 665 18.02 -11.69 -25.90
CA HIS A 665 17.62 -13.10 -26.03
C HIS A 665 17.74 -13.87 -24.70
N SER A 666 18.79 -13.64 -23.90
CA SER A 666 18.93 -14.25 -22.58
C SER A 666 17.77 -13.88 -21.65
N TYR A 667 17.33 -12.61 -21.68
CA TYR A 667 16.16 -12.19 -20.92
C TYR A 667 14.86 -12.83 -21.45
N VAL A 668 14.62 -12.73 -22.77
CA VAL A 668 13.40 -13.22 -23.43
C VAL A 668 13.22 -14.74 -23.31
N SER A 669 14.32 -15.49 -23.25
CA SER A 669 14.31 -16.97 -23.12
C SER A 669 14.21 -17.48 -21.67
N THR A 670 14.57 -16.66 -20.67
CA THR A 670 14.49 -17.05 -19.25
C THR A 670 13.15 -16.73 -18.60
N GLN A 671 12.42 -15.71 -19.07
CA GLN A 671 11.07 -15.41 -18.58
C GLN A 671 10.02 -16.31 -19.21
N THR A 672 9.27 -17.06 -18.41
CA THR A 672 8.14 -17.88 -18.91
C THR A 672 6.78 -17.34 -18.47
N LEU A 673 5.79 -17.48 -19.37
CA LEU A 673 4.39 -17.18 -19.07
C LEU A 673 3.87 -17.92 -17.82
N VAL A 674 4.34 -19.14 -17.57
CA VAL A 674 3.90 -19.97 -16.43
C VAL A 674 4.43 -19.40 -15.11
N GLN A 675 5.69 -18.97 -15.05
CA GLN A 675 6.25 -18.28 -13.88
C GLN A 675 5.52 -16.95 -13.61
N TRP A 676 5.24 -16.15 -14.65
CA TRP A 676 4.49 -14.90 -14.51
C TRP A 676 3.08 -15.13 -13.92
N VAL A 677 2.35 -16.16 -14.39
CA VAL A 677 1.05 -16.55 -13.80
C VAL A 677 1.20 -16.97 -12.34
N HIS A 678 2.10 -17.91 -12.04
CA HIS A 678 2.27 -18.41 -10.68
C HIS A 678 2.69 -17.30 -9.72
N LYS A 679 3.59 -16.40 -10.14
CA LYS A 679 4.01 -15.22 -9.37
C LYS A 679 2.84 -14.30 -9.04
N ASN A 680 2.08 -13.84 -10.05
CA ASN A 680 0.97 -12.91 -9.82
C ASN A 680 -0.18 -13.53 -9.01
N LEU A 681 -0.50 -14.81 -9.23
CA LEU A 681 -1.50 -15.49 -8.41
C LEU A 681 -1.00 -15.77 -6.98
N SER A 682 0.30 -16.00 -6.78
CA SER A 682 0.88 -16.15 -5.43
C SER A 682 0.90 -14.84 -4.67
N GLU A 683 1.28 -13.72 -5.30
CA GLU A 683 1.14 -12.38 -4.70
C GLU A 683 -0.33 -12.11 -4.33
N LEU A 684 -1.28 -12.44 -5.21
CA LEU A 684 -2.72 -12.31 -4.93
C LEU A 684 -3.15 -13.18 -3.73
N LYS A 685 -2.68 -14.43 -3.64
CA LYS A 685 -2.91 -15.33 -2.49
C LYS A 685 -2.25 -14.81 -1.21
N VAL A 686 -1.08 -14.19 -1.30
CA VAL A 686 -0.39 -13.51 -0.19
C VAL A 686 -1.18 -12.29 0.29
N THR A 687 -1.82 -11.52 -0.59
CA THR A 687 -2.69 -10.40 -0.14
C THR A 687 -3.88 -10.88 0.71
N ARG A 688 -4.44 -12.07 0.41
CA ARG A 688 -5.45 -12.73 1.25
C ARG A 688 -4.86 -13.12 2.61
N MET A 689 -3.67 -13.72 2.63
CA MET A 689 -3.00 -14.15 3.86
C MET A 689 -2.34 -13.02 4.67
N GLY A 690 -2.16 -11.82 4.11
CA GLY A 690 -1.59 -10.66 4.81
C GLY A 690 -2.36 -10.27 6.07
N GLN A 691 -3.68 -10.50 6.07
CA GLN A 691 -4.54 -10.36 7.27
C GLN A 691 -4.13 -11.29 8.43
N SER A 692 -3.38 -12.37 8.14
CA SER A 692 -2.98 -13.41 9.11
C SER A 692 -1.47 -13.49 9.35
N LEU A 693 -0.61 -13.07 8.40
CA LEU A 693 0.85 -13.21 8.54
C LEU A 693 1.58 -11.90 8.87
N THR A 694 1.29 -10.79 8.20
CA THR A 694 1.88 -9.47 8.54
C THR A 694 1.19 -8.79 9.72
N TYR A 695 0.05 -9.31 10.21
CA TYR A 695 -0.72 -8.76 11.33
C TYR A 695 -0.36 -9.34 12.72
N ARG A 696 0.57 -10.30 12.83
CA ARG A 696 0.91 -11.01 14.10
C ARG A 696 2.01 -10.35 14.95
N SER A 697 2.03 -9.02 15.02
CA SER A 697 2.82 -8.29 16.03
C SER A 697 2.11 -7.06 16.61
N SER A 698 1.04 -6.62 15.98
CA SER A 698 -0.01 -5.81 16.61
C SER A 698 -1.32 -6.07 15.90
N ALA A 699 -2.32 -6.60 16.62
CA ALA A 699 -3.69 -6.58 16.13
C ALA A 699 -4.16 -5.12 16.18
N GLY A 700 -4.12 -4.45 15.03
CA GLY A 700 -4.70 -3.12 14.86
C GLY A 700 -6.21 -3.13 15.17
N PRO A 701 -6.82 -1.95 15.33
CA PRO A 701 -8.10 -1.79 16.01
C PRO A 701 -9.22 -2.65 15.41
N VAL A 702 -10.01 -3.25 16.31
CA VAL A 702 -11.28 -3.93 16.01
C VAL A 702 -12.40 -2.90 15.95
N HIS A 703 -13.52 -3.17 15.26
CA HIS A 703 -14.69 -2.28 15.34
C HIS A 703 -15.13 -2.15 16.81
N LEU A 704 -15.47 -0.94 17.27
CA LEU A 704 -15.91 -0.71 18.65
C LEU A 704 -17.24 -1.46 18.89
N PRO A 705 -17.33 -2.40 19.88
CA PRO A 705 -18.56 -3.14 20.13
C PRO A 705 -19.54 -2.29 20.95
N PHE A 706 -20.45 -1.59 20.25
CA PHE A 706 -21.35 -0.60 20.88
C PHE A 706 -22.19 -1.17 22.02
N ASP A 707 -22.63 -2.43 21.91
CA ASP A 707 -23.52 -3.01 22.91
C ASP A 707 -22.76 -3.47 24.18
N ASP A 708 -21.48 -3.85 24.04
CA ASP A 708 -20.57 -4.06 25.18
C ASP A 708 -20.22 -2.73 25.87
N VAL A 709 -19.96 -1.66 25.10
CA VAL A 709 -19.74 -0.31 25.64
C VAL A 709 -20.96 0.16 26.42
N VAL A 710 -22.17 -0.05 25.89
CA VAL A 710 -23.42 0.31 26.56
C VAL A 710 -23.67 -0.58 27.79
N ALA A 711 -23.36 -1.87 27.76
CA ALA A 711 -23.48 -2.76 28.92
C ALA A 711 -22.52 -2.38 30.06
N ALA A 712 -21.26 -2.06 29.73
CA ALA A 712 -20.27 -1.56 30.67
C ALA A 712 -20.67 -0.19 31.25
N TYR A 713 -21.15 0.73 30.43
CA TYR A 713 -21.67 2.03 30.87
C TYR A 713 -22.86 1.90 31.84
N ASN A 714 -23.82 1.02 31.53
CA ASN A 714 -25.01 0.81 32.37
C ASN A 714 -24.68 0.18 33.73
N SER A 715 -23.64 -0.64 33.82
CA SER A 715 -23.20 -1.30 35.07
C SER A 715 -22.27 -0.43 35.93
N ALA A 716 -21.57 0.53 35.32
CA ALA A 716 -20.71 1.50 35.99
C ALA A 716 -21.49 2.59 36.76
N LYS A 717 -20.94 3.03 37.90
CA LYS A 717 -21.49 4.12 38.72
C LYS A 717 -20.70 5.43 38.56
N LYS A 718 -19.39 5.34 38.38
CA LYS A 718 -18.48 6.43 38.01
C LYS A 718 -17.91 6.18 36.62
N ARG A 719 -18.20 7.07 35.68
CA ARG A 719 -17.77 6.96 34.27
C ARG A 719 -16.97 8.20 33.87
N ALA A 720 -15.86 8.01 33.17
CA ALA A 720 -15.13 9.08 32.49
C ALA A 720 -15.29 8.93 30.96
N ILE A 721 -15.54 10.04 30.26
CA ILE A 721 -15.69 10.09 28.81
C ILE A 721 -14.80 11.21 28.28
N PHE A 722 -13.81 10.86 27.47
CA PHE A 722 -12.86 11.77 26.83
C PHE A 722 -13.08 11.76 25.33
N LEU A 723 -13.30 12.93 24.73
CA LEU A 723 -13.56 13.08 23.30
C LEU A 723 -12.61 14.13 22.74
N ASP A 724 -11.93 13.85 21.64
CA ASP A 724 -11.40 14.91 20.80
C ASP A 724 -12.55 15.64 20.09
N ASN A 725 -12.31 16.89 19.67
CA ASN A 725 -13.31 17.65 18.92
C ASN A 725 -13.24 17.38 17.40
N GLU A 726 -12.19 17.89 16.76
CA GLU A 726 -12.02 17.83 15.31
C GLU A 726 -11.93 16.39 14.79
N GLY A 727 -12.70 16.07 13.74
CA GLY A 727 -12.73 14.74 13.13
C GLY A 727 -13.36 13.65 13.99
N THR A 728 -13.87 14.00 15.17
CA THR A 728 -14.36 13.04 16.18
C THR A 728 -15.81 13.31 16.59
N ILE A 729 -16.14 14.55 16.97
CA ILE A 729 -17.52 15.00 17.20
C ILE A 729 -17.92 16.20 16.32
N ALA A 730 -16.95 16.85 15.68
CA ALA A 730 -17.16 17.87 14.65
C ALA A 730 -16.46 17.44 13.35
N ALA A 731 -17.11 17.60 12.20
CA ALA A 731 -16.55 17.21 10.91
C ALA A 731 -15.34 18.08 10.51
N LYS A 732 -14.33 17.46 9.87
CA LYS A 732 -13.17 18.20 9.32
C LYS A 732 -13.55 18.89 8.00
N GLN A 733 -13.87 20.18 8.06
CA GLN A 733 -14.06 20.99 6.86
C GLN A 733 -12.73 21.15 6.08
N LYS A 734 -12.79 21.09 4.74
CA LYS A 734 -11.70 21.56 3.87
C LYS A 734 -11.61 23.09 3.92
N TRP A 735 -10.43 23.66 3.74
CA TRP A 735 -10.24 25.12 3.90
C TRP A 735 -10.93 25.88 2.77
N GLN A 736 -11.97 26.67 3.11
CA GLN A 736 -12.65 27.53 2.14
C GLN A 736 -12.13 28.97 2.25
N ILE A 737 -11.27 29.32 1.30
CA ILE A 737 -10.84 30.70 1.04
C ILE A 737 -12.05 31.48 0.51
N GLU A 738 -12.47 32.50 1.25
CA GLU A 738 -13.30 33.57 0.71
C GLU A 738 -12.37 34.77 0.46
N SER A 739 -12.45 35.36 -0.72
CA SER A 739 -11.83 36.67 -0.96
C SER A 739 -12.67 37.74 -0.24
N THR A 740 -12.14 38.91 0.13
CA THR A 740 -11.10 39.67 -0.58
C THR A 740 -10.39 40.63 0.38
N THR A 741 -9.10 40.89 0.15
CA THR A 741 -8.26 41.95 0.78
C THR A 741 -8.07 41.86 2.31
N MET A 742 -6.79 41.92 2.72
CA MET A 742 -6.25 41.68 4.07
C MET A 742 -6.33 40.22 4.58
N VAL A 743 -5.18 39.72 5.04
CA VAL A 743 -4.97 38.32 5.43
C VAL A 743 -5.39 38.12 6.90
N ALA A 744 -6.70 38.14 7.14
CA ALA A 744 -7.28 37.74 8.43
C ALA A 744 -7.43 36.20 8.49
N LEU A 745 -6.30 35.47 8.58
CA LEU A 745 -6.27 34.00 8.70
C LEU A 745 -6.69 33.53 10.10
N GLN A 746 -7.95 33.78 10.46
CA GLN A 746 -8.64 33.20 11.62
C GLN A 746 -9.97 32.56 11.18
N LYS A 747 -9.91 31.62 10.23
CA LYS A 747 -10.96 30.60 10.14
C LYS A 747 -10.61 29.46 11.08
N GLN A 748 -11.36 29.42 12.19
CA GLN A 748 -11.30 28.36 13.18
C GLN A 748 -11.90 27.07 12.58
N GLY A 749 -11.95 25.97 13.35
CA GLY A 749 -12.70 24.78 12.92
C GLY A 749 -14.21 25.03 12.86
N GLN A 750 -15.00 23.96 12.63
CA GLN A 750 -16.44 24.01 12.87
C GLN A 750 -16.75 23.57 14.31
N PRO A 751 -17.74 24.18 14.98
CA PRO A 751 -18.35 23.58 16.16
C PRO A 751 -19.02 22.24 15.81
N PRO A 752 -19.27 21.37 16.80
CA PRO A 752 -20.15 20.21 16.60
C PRO A 752 -21.55 20.63 16.13
N ASP A 753 -22.28 19.70 15.51
CA ASP A 753 -23.69 19.89 15.20
C ASP A 753 -24.49 20.19 16.50
N PRO A 754 -25.47 21.11 16.49
CA PRO A 754 -26.32 21.40 17.66
C PRO A 754 -26.94 20.15 18.30
N TYR A 755 -27.22 19.10 17.53
CA TYR A 755 -27.68 17.81 18.03
C TYR A 755 -26.62 17.10 18.89
N VAL A 756 -25.34 17.19 18.53
CA VAL A 756 -24.23 16.65 19.31
C VAL A 756 -24.03 17.44 20.60
N LEU A 757 -24.23 18.76 20.58
CA LEU A 757 -24.19 19.60 21.78
C LEU A 757 -25.30 19.23 22.79
N ASP A 758 -26.52 18.94 22.33
CA ASP A 758 -27.62 18.44 23.18
C ASP A 758 -27.32 17.05 23.78
N LEU A 759 -26.72 16.14 22.99
CA LEU A 759 -26.25 14.84 23.50
C LEU A 759 -25.16 15.00 24.57
N LEU A 760 -24.22 15.93 24.39
CA LEU A 760 -23.19 16.25 25.39
C LEU A 760 -23.80 16.88 26.66
N GLN A 761 -24.78 17.79 26.51
CA GLN A 761 -25.49 18.38 27.65
C GLN A 761 -26.27 17.32 28.45
N THR A 762 -26.93 16.39 27.75
CA THR A 762 -27.61 15.25 28.36
C THR A 762 -26.63 14.36 29.14
N LEU A 763 -25.47 14.05 28.56
CA LEU A 763 -24.44 13.23 29.20
C LEU A 763 -23.78 13.93 30.40
N ALA A 764 -23.56 15.26 30.35
CA ALA A 764 -22.98 16.05 31.43
C ALA A 764 -23.95 16.31 32.61
N ASN A 765 -25.25 16.08 32.42
CA ASN A 765 -26.26 16.21 33.47
C ASN A 765 -26.47 14.93 34.31
N ASP A 766 -26.02 13.74 33.88
CA ASP A 766 -25.92 12.59 34.78
C ASP A 766 -24.70 12.76 35.71
N ARG A 767 -24.95 12.90 37.01
CA ARG A 767 -23.91 13.03 38.05
C ARG A 767 -22.97 11.81 38.16
N GLY A 768 -23.29 10.68 37.52
CA GLY A 768 -22.39 9.53 37.37
C GLY A 768 -21.34 9.69 36.27
N ASN A 769 -21.49 10.67 35.37
CA ASN A 769 -20.61 10.91 34.24
C ASN A 769 -19.66 12.09 34.50
N THR A 770 -18.40 11.94 34.07
CA THR A 770 -17.48 13.04 33.85
C THR A 770 -17.14 13.09 32.37
N VAL A 771 -17.64 14.10 31.66
CA VAL A 771 -17.42 14.28 30.21
C VAL A 771 -16.40 15.40 30.01
N VAL A 772 -15.40 15.16 29.18
CA VAL A 772 -14.33 16.11 28.84
C VAL A 772 -14.11 16.12 27.33
N VAL A 773 -14.16 17.31 26.73
CA VAL A 773 -13.72 17.53 25.34
C VAL A 773 -12.29 18.09 25.36
N LEU A 774 -11.41 17.48 24.57
CA LEU A 774 -10.05 17.93 24.31
C LEU A 774 -9.99 18.52 22.89
N SER A 775 -9.14 19.53 22.67
CA SER A 775 -8.81 19.99 21.32
C SER A 775 -7.41 20.64 21.28
N GLY A 776 -6.85 20.76 20.08
CA GLY A 776 -5.66 21.57 19.81
C GLY A 776 -5.92 23.07 19.64
N ARG A 777 -7.17 23.53 19.83
CA ARG A 777 -7.60 24.94 19.71
C ARG A 777 -7.38 25.76 20.98
N ARG A 778 -7.37 27.09 20.80
CA ARG A 778 -7.25 28.09 21.88
C ARG A 778 -8.51 28.12 22.76
N LYS A 779 -8.36 28.56 24.01
CA LYS A 779 -9.45 28.59 25.02
C LYS A 779 -10.72 29.33 24.58
N ASN A 780 -10.59 30.46 23.88
CA ASN A 780 -11.73 31.26 23.43
C ASN A 780 -12.60 30.52 22.40
N VAL A 781 -11.98 29.68 21.56
CA VAL A 781 -12.68 28.85 20.55
C VAL A 781 -13.50 27.75 21.23
N MET A 782 -12.91 27.09 22.23
CA MET A 782 -13.59 26.08 23.04
C MET A 782 -14.76 26.68 23.83
N GLU A 783 -14.62 27.91 24.32
CA GLU A 783 -15.65 28.63 25.06
C GLU A 783 -16.79 29.12 24.12
N GLU A 784 -16.46 29.56 22.90
CA GLU A 784 -17.45 29.90 21.86
C GLU A 784 -18.28 28.69 21.41
N TRP A 785 -17.67 27.51 21.23
CA TRP A 785 -18.35 26.32 20.72
C TRP A 785 -19.06 25.49 21.80
N PHE A 786 -18.55 25.46 23.03
CA PHE A 786 -19.04 24.59 24.11
C PHE A 786 -19.49 25.32 25.37
N GLY A 787 -19.35 26.65 25.47
CA GLY A 787 -19.74 27.42 26.66
C GLY A 787 -21.23 27.36 27.00
N SER A 788 -22.07 26.96 26.05
CA SER A 788 -23.49 26.66 26.23
C SER A 788 -23.79 25.35 26.96
N VAL A 789 -22.81 24.45 27.11
CA VAL A 789 -22.98 23.10 27.68
C VAL A 789 -22.51 23.08 29.13
N ASP A 790 -23.42 23.30 30.08
CA ASP A 790 -23.04 23.36 31.49
C ASP A 790 -22.60 21.98 32.04
N GLY A 791 -21.52 22.04 32.81
CA GLY A 791 -20.86 20.92 33.47
C GLY A 791 -19.82 20.16 32.63
N LEU A 792 -19.74 20.41 31.33
CA LEU A 792 -18.77 19.81 30.41
C LEU A 792 -17.34 20.32 30.69
N GLY A 793 -16.36 19.42 30.83
CA GLY A 793 -14.95 19.80 30.94
C GLY A 793 -14.35 20.16 29.59
N LEU A 794 -13.59 21.26 29.49
CA LEU A 794 -13.00 21.74 28.23
C LEU A 794 -11.49 21.87 28.38
N PHE A 795 -10.71 21.09 27.63
CA PHE A 795 -9.25 21.12 27.63
C PHE A 795 -8.74 21.70 26.31
N ALA A 796 -8.29 22.96 26.36
CA ALA A 796 -7.76 23.70 25.23
C ALA A 796 -6.23 23.54 25.12
N GLU A 797 -5.71 23.74 23.91
CA GLU A 797 -4.31 23.56 23.52
C GLU A 797 -3.69 22.27 24.09
N HIS A 798 -4.31 21.13 23.74
CA HIS A 798 -3.93 19.77 24.16
C HIS A 798 -3.87 19.54 25.69
N GLY A 799 -4.47 20.43 26.49
CA GLY A 799 -4.49 20.34 27.96
C GLY A 799 -3.69 21.42 28.68
N CYS A 800 -3.03 22.35 27.97
CA CYS A 800 -2.37 23.52 28.55
C CYS A 800 -3.34 24.34 29.44
N HIS A 801 -4.58 24.49 28.97
CA HIS A 801 -5.64 25.18 29.68
C HIS A 801 -6.81 24.21 29.95
N ARG A 802 -7.22 24.10 31.22
CA ARG A 802 -8.26 23.18 31.67
C ARG A 802 -9.41 23.94 32.35
N LEU A 803 -10.61 23.85 31.80
CA LEU A 803 -11.86 24.19 32.47
C LEU A 803 -12.43 22.90 33.07
N LEU A 804 -12.45 22.77 34.40
CA LEU A 804 -12.80 21.50 35.04
C LEU A 804 -14.30 21.16 34.89
N PRO A 805 -14.65 19.86 34.71
CA PRO A 805 -16.03 19.39 34.68
C PRO A 805 -16.72 19.51 36.05
N ARG A 806 -18.06 19.54 36.04
CA ARG A 806 -18.90 19.74 37.25
C ARG A 806 -18.55 18.79 38.39
N THR A 807 -18.23 17.54 38.07
CA THR A 807 -17.88 16.47 39.03
C THR A 807 -16.60 16.76 39.82
N LEU A 808 -15.62 17.44 39.22
CA LEU A 808 -14.38 17.83 39.90
C LEU A 808 -14.48 19.19 40.60
N SER A 809 -15.18 20.16 39.99
CA SER A 809 -15.43 21.47 40.60
C SER A 809 -16.17 21.34 41.94
N VAL A 810 -17.24 20.53 42.00
CA VAL A 810 -17.98 20.26 43.25
C VAL A 810 -17.13 19.50 44.28
N ALA A 811 -16.21 18.63 43.85
CA ALA A 811 -15.33 17.88 44.74
C ALA A 811 -14.22 18.76 45.38
N GLN A 812 -13.89 19.91 44.79
CA GLN A 812 -12.85 20.84 45.25
C GLN A 812 -13.41 22.03 46.07
N GLN A 813 -14.71 22.03 46.40
CA GLN A 813 -15.39 23.06 47.22
C GLN A 813 -15.30 24.50 46.68
N GLU A 814 -15.14 24.69 45.37
CA GLU A 814 -15.11 26.03 44.76
C GLU A 814 -16.53 26.61 44.61
N SER A 815 -16.88 27.59 45.45
CA SER A 815 -18.19 28.26 45.46
C SER A 815 -18.23 29.50 44.55
N GLY A 816 -17.76 29.39 43.31
CA GLY A 816 -17.61 30.51 42.37
C GLY A 816 -17.77 30.11 40.90
N GLU A 817 -17.61 31.08 40.00
CA GLU A 817 -17.67 30.84 38.55
C GLU A 817 -16.54 29.91 38.08
N ARG A 818 -16.83 29.09 37.05
CA ARG A 818 -15.88 28.09 36.52
C ARG A 818 -14.75 28.79 35.78
N ALA A 819 -13.59 28.92 36.42
CA ALA A 819 -12.41 29.57 35.84
C ALA A 819 -11.51 28.60 35.03
N TRP A 820 -10.96 29.09 33.92
CA TRP A 820 -9.89 28.41 33.18
C TRP A 820 -8.60 28.35 34.01
N ARG A 821 -8.12 27.13 34.31
CA ARG A 821 -6.80 26.91 34.93
C ARG A 821 -5.73 26.74 33.84
N SER A 822 -4.50 27.20 34.11
CA SER A 822 -3.34 27.04 33.23
C SER A 822 -2.27 26.22 33.94
N GLU A 823 -1.65 25.26 33.24
CA GLU A 823 -0.62 24.36 33.80
C GLU A 823 0.82 24.91 33.59
N ALA A 824 0.96 26.21 33.28
CA ALA A 824 2.25 26.83 32.97
C ALA A 824 3.20 26.87 34.18
N SER A 825 4.34 26.19 34.05
CA SER A 825 5.53 26.40 34.88
C SER A 825 6.09 27.81 34.69
N ALA A 826 6.71 28.39 35.72
CA ALA A 826 7.11 29.80 35.74
C ALA A 826 8.23 30.21 34.75
N ASP A 827 8.97 29.25 34.18
CA ASP A 827 9.92 29.50 33.09
C ASP A 827 9.23 29.49 31.72
N ASP A 828 8.55 30.59 31.39
CA ASP A 828 7.96 30.80 30.06
C ASP A 828 9.01 31.36 29.09
N ASN A 829 10.08 30.60 28.86
CA ASN A 829 11.13 31.01 27.93
C ASN A 829 10.63 30.90 26.48
N GLN A 830 10.37 32.04 25.84
CA GLN A 830 9.79 32.12 24.50
C GLN A 830 10.85 32.06 23.38
N GLU A 831 12.15 32.02 23.68
CA GLU A 831 13.25 31.97 22.70
C GLU A 831 13.06 30.88 21.62
N TRP A 832 12.63 29.67 22.02
CA TRP A 832 12.37 28.58 21.07
C TRP A 832 11.25 28.91 20.08
N LYS A 833 10.27 29.73 20.48
CA LYS A 833 9.17 30.15 19.60
C LYS A 833 9.65 31.07 18.51
N ASP A 834 10.48 32.05 18.84
CA ASP A 834 11.01 32.99 17.87
C ASP A 834 11.95 32.28 16.88
N LEU A 835 12.78 31.35 17.35
CA LEU A 835 13.59 30.47 16.49
C LEU A 835 12.72 29.61 15.55
N CYS A 836 11.65 28.98 16.08
CA CYS A 836 10.67 28.25 15.26
C CYS A 836 9.98 29.15 14.22
N ILE A 837 9.58 30.36 14.60
CA ILE A 837 8.87 31.30 13.74
C ILE A 837 9.78 31.78 12.61
N GLU A 838 11.03 32.17 12.88
CA GLU A 838 11.96 32.61 11.84
C GLU A 838 12.39 31.49 10.89
N LEU A 839 12.48 30.24 11.36
CA LEU A 839 12.70 29.11 10.45
C LEU A 839 11.43 28.81 9.64
N MET A 840 10.28 28.61 10.27
CA MET A 840 9.03 28.25 9.59
C MET A 840 8.55 29.34 8.61
N LYS A 841 8.83 30.62 8.86
CA LYS A 841 8.61 31.71 7.88
C LYS A 841 9.30 31.45 6.54
N GLN A 842 10.51 30.89 6.53
CA GLN A 842 11.24 30.56 5.30
C GLN A 842 10.55 29.41 4.56
N TYR A 843 9.98 28.44 5.26
CA TYR A 843 9.21 27.35 4.66
C TYR A 843 7.84 27.84 4.13
N VAL A 844 7.20 28.82 4.78
CA VAL A 844 6.02 29.52 4.23
C VAL A 844 6.36 30.31 2.97
N GLN A 845 7.54 30.93 2.89
CA GLN A 845 8.00 31.61 1.67
C GLN A 845 8.37 30.63 0.55
N ARG A 846 8.94 29.47 0.88
CA ARG A 846 9.32 28.40 -0.07
C ARG A 846 8.12 27.62 -0.61
N ILE A 847 7.07 27.45 0.21
CA ILE A 847 5.89 26.62 -0.10
C ILE A 847 4.64 27.51 -0.09
N GLN A 848 4.37 28.15 -1.23
CA GLN A 848 3.26 29.08 -1.39
C GLN A 848 1.90 28.41 -1.11
N GLY A 849 1.08 29.04 -0.27
CA GLY A 849 -0.21 28.51 0.20
C GLY A 849 -0.13 27.75 1.53
N SER A 850 1.07 27.43 2.02
CA SER A 850 1.25 26.98 3.41
C SER A 850 1.14 28.17 4.39
N ILE A 851 0.82 27.88 5.66
CA ILE A 851 0.52 28.88 6.69
C ILE A 851 1.22 28.55 8.01
N LEU A 852 1.39 29.57 8.86
CA LEU A 852 1.97 29.44 10.20
C LEU A 852 0.94 29.82 11.27
N GLU A 853 0.60 28.88 12.16
CA GLU A 853 -0.30 29.09 13.30
C GLU A 853 0.51 29.03 14.61
N ALA A 854 0.68 30.18 15.28
CA ALA A 854 1.26 30.23 16.63
C ALA A 854 0.16 30.15 17.71
N LYS A 855 0.42 29.39 18.78
CA LYS A 855 -0.48 29.16 19.93
C LYS A 855 0.25 29.46 21.25
N ALA A 856 -0.44 29.36 22.40
CA ALA A 856 0.18 29.57 23.71
C ALA A 856 1.17 28.44 24.06
N SER A 857 0.92 27.18 23.69
CA SER A 857 1.83 26.04 23.96
C SER A 857 2.54 25.43 22.75
N SER A 858 2.20 25.81 21.52
CA SER A 858 2.79 25.27 20.28
C SER A 858 2.86 26.26 19.13
N ILE A 859 3.57 25.90 18.06
CA ILE A 859 3.56 26.56 16.76
C ILE A 859 3.44 25.47 15.68
N SER A 860 2.51 25.62 14.73
CA SER A 860 2.37 24.68 13.61
C SER A 860 2.51 25.37 12.25
N TRP A 861 3.39 24.83 11.42
CA TRP A 861 3.41 25.08 9.98
C TRP A 861 2.48 24.08 9.30
N ASN A 862 1.44 24.57 8.62
CA ASN A 862 0.41 23.75 7.98
C ASN A 862 0.49 23.91 6.47
N TYR A 863 0.60 22.80 5.75
CA TYR A 863 0.75 22.75 4.28
C TYR A 863 -0.25 21.79 3.60
N ARG A 864 -1.20 21.22 4.36
CA ARG A 864 -2.20 20.23 3.91
C ARG A 864 -2.94 20.56 2.61
N GLU A 865 -3.23 21.84 2.36
CA GLU A 865 -3.99 22.30 1.19
C GLU A 865 -3.09 22.70 0.00
N VAL A 866 -1.77 22.61 0.16
CA VAL A 866 -0.82 22.78 -0.95
C VAL A 866 -0.70 21.43 -1.68
N GLY A 867 -0.96 21.43 -2.98
CA GLY A 867 -0.91 20.23 -3.82
C GLY A 867 0.49 19.61 -3.93
N ALA A 868 0.56 18.39 -4.49
CA ALA A 868 1.77 17.58 -4.55
C ALA A 868 2.38 17.26 -3.16
N THR A 869 1.51 16.85 -2.22
CA THR A 869 1.84 16.56 -0.81
C THR A 869 3.07 15.68 -0.61
N GLY A 870 3.35 14.70 -1.50
CA GLY A 870 4.54 13.85 -1.38
C GLY A 870 5.87 14.62 -1.39
N VAL A 871 6.00 15.64 -2.26
CA VAL A 871 7.21 16.48 -2.33
C VAL A 871 7.30 17.42 -1.12
N ILE A 872 6.16 17.84 -0.59
CA ILE A 872 6.09 18.74 0.57
C ILE A 872 6.29 17.95 1.89
N ASP A 873 5.91 16.68 1.95
CA ASP A 873 6.24 15.78 3.07
C ASP A 873 7.76 15.53 3.15
N ASP A 874 8.50 15.46 2.03
CA ASP A 874 9.98 15.46 2.07
C ASP A 874 10.54 16.79 2.63
N VAL A 875 9.99 17.93 2.23
CA VAL A 875 10.35 19.26 2.78
C VAL A 875 9.93 19.41 4.24
N ALA A 876 8.88 18.72 4.68
CA ALA A 876 8.47 18.65 6.09
C ALA A 876 9.41 17.74 6.89
N HIS A 877 9.88 16.63 6.33
CA HIS A 877 10.94 15.81 6.91
C HIS A 877 12.28 16.56 7.00
N GLU A 878 12.58 17.44 6.03
CA GLU A 878 13.70 18.38 6.07
C GLU A 878 13.57 19.34 7.27
N LEU A 879 12.43 20.04 7.39
CA LEU A 879 12.12 20.95 8.50
C LEU A 879 12.14 20.25 9.87
N VAL A 880 11.59 19.05 9.99
CA VAL A 880 11.56 18.27 11.24
C VAL A 880 12.98 17.96 11.72
N ARG A 881 13.90 17.61 10.82
CA ARG A 881 15.32 17.38 11.17
C ARG A 881 16.03 18.65 11.62
N PHE A 882 15.72 19.79 11.01
CA PHE A 882 16.28 21.08 11.44
C PHE A 882 15.73 21.56 12.78
N LEU A 883 14.50 21.19 13.14
CA LEU A 883 13.88 21.54 14.43
C LEU A 883 14.12 20.50 15.54
N ASP A 884 14.79 19.37 15.25
CA ASP A 884 14.86 18.22 16.15
C ASP A 884 15.58 18.54 17.49
N PRO A 885 14.90 18.45 18.65
CA PRO A 885 15.48 18.80 19.94
C PRO A 885 16.35 17.68 20.55
N ASP A 886 16.24 16.45 20.05
CA ASP A 886 17.04 15.30 20.52
C ASP A 886 18.39 15.18 19.78
N VAL A 887 18.57 15.92 18.67
CA VAL A 887 19.76 15.88 17.81
C VAL A 887 20.66 17.11 18.08
N PRO A 888 21.97 16.94 18.41
CA PRO A 888 22.87 18.07 18.72
C PRO A 888 23.12 19.10 17.61
N THR A 889 22.63 18.87 16.39
CA THR A 889 22.69 19.80 15.26
C THR A 889 21.33 20.42 14.91
N GLY A 890 20.28 20.11 15.67
CA GLY A 890 18.94 20.70 15.51
C GLY A 890 18.83 22.03 16.24
N LEU A 891 18.06 22.96 15.67
CA LEU A 891 17.89 24.34 16.14
C LEU A 891 17.29 24.43 17.55
N LEU A 892 16.55 23.40 17.97
CA LEU A 892 15.86 23.35 19.27
C LEU A 892 16.59 22.45 20.29
N PHE A 893 17.83 22.04 20.01
CA PHE A 893 18.59 21.15 20.89
C PHE A 893 18.72 21.75 22.31
N GLY A 894 18.26 20.99 23.31
CA GLY A 894 18.29 21.41 24.72
C GLY A 894 17.08 22.24 25.19
N PHE A 895 16.18 22.68 24.29
CA PHE A 895 14.91 23.28 24.72
C PHE A 895 13.88 22.21 25.12
N PRO A 896 12.98 22.48 26.09
CA PRO A 896 11.99 21.52 26.60
C PRO A 896 10.77 21.40 25.66
N VAL A 897 11.03 21.03 24.40
CA VAL A 897 10.05 21.01 23.29
C VAL A 897 10.07 19.67 22.57
N LYS A 898 9.05 19.42 21.75
CA LYS A 898 8.88 18.21 20.94
C LYS A 898 8.32 18.58 19.57
N VAL A 899 9.00 18.15 18.52
CA VAL A 899 8.51 18.27 17.13
C VAL A 899 7.58 17.09 16.82
N VAL A 900 6.46 17.37 16.15
CA VAL A 900 5.47 16.39 15.72
C VAL A 900 5.10 16.66 14.26
N MET A 901 5.36 15.69 13.39
CA MET A 901 4.86 15.70 12.02
C MET A 901 3.49 15.02 11.98
N GLY A 902 2.49 15.73 11.46
CA GLY A 902 1.11 15.25 11.32
C GLY A 902 0.68 15.13 9.86
N LYS A 903 -0.64 15.00 9.60
CA LYS A 903 -1.15 14.93 8.23
C LYS A 903 -1.11 16.32 7.57
N GLY A 904 -0.04 16.64 6.85
CA GLY A 904 0.11 17.94 6.18
C GLY A 904 0.43 19.10 7.13
N TYR A 905 1.13 18.83 8.24
CA TYR A 905 1.62 19.86 9.16
C TYR A 905 2.86 19.40 9.94
N VAL A 906 3.68 20.36 10.39
CA VAL A 906 4.74 20.19 11.39
C VAL A 906 4.43 21.10 12.57
N GLU A 907 4.21 20.53 13.75
CA GLU A 907 3.95 21.27 14.99
C GLU A 907 5.10 21.10 15.99
N VAL A 908 5.61 22.20 16.53
CA VAL A 908 6.49 22.20 17.70
C VAL A 908 5.66 22.56 18.92
N LYS A 909 5.55 21.63 19.88
CA LYS A 909 4.85 21.84 21.16
C LYS A 909 5.83 21.74 22.33
N ARG A 910 5.52 22.36 23.48
CA ARG A 910 6.26 22.10 24.71
C ARG A 910 6.22 20.59 25.05
N ALA A 911 7.33 20.03 25.49
CA ALA A 911 7.45 18.60 25.79
C ALA A 911 6.63 18.18 27.04
N ASP A 912 6.21 19.14 27.87
CA ASP A 912 5.40 18.91 29.06
C ASP A 912 3.88 18.95 28.79
N ILE A 913 3.42 19.29 27.58
CA ILE A 913 1.99 19.44 27.26
C ILE A 913 1.53 18.40 26.23
N ASP A 914 0.69 17.47 26.67
CA ASP A 914 0.02 16.49 25.82
C ASP A 914 -1.34 16.02 26.38
N LYS A 915 -2.21 15.54 25.48
CA LYS A 915 -3.55 15.04 25.79
C LYS A 915 -3.52 13.88 26.79
N GLY A 916 -2.49 13.03 26.76
CA GLY A 916 -2.34 11.89 27.66
C GLY A 916 -2.13 12.32 29.11
N ARG A 917 -1.18 13.23 29.38
CA ARG A 917 -0.95 13.79 30.73
C ARG A 917 -2.20 14.49 31.27
N ALA A 918 -2.91 15.24 30.43
CA ALA A 918 -4.17 15.88 30.83
C ALA A 918 -5.25 14.86 31.22
N VAL A 919 -5.40 13.77 30.47
CA VAL A 919 -6.33 12.67 30.79
C VAL A 919 -5.93 11.92 32.06
N ILE A 920 -4.65 11.57 32.23
CA ILE A 920 -4.19 10.86 33.43
C ILE A 920 -4.34 11.71 34.68
N LYS A 921 -3.95 12.99 34.65
CA LYS A 921 -4.16 13.91 35.77
C LYS A 921 -5.65 14.02 36.14
N THR A 922 -6.54 13.97 35.16
CA THR A 922 -8.00 13.98 35.39
C THR A 922 -8.51 12.67 36.00
N LEU A 923 -7.95 11.51 35.60
CA LEU A 923 -8.27 10.21 36.22
C LEU A 923 -7.74 10.12 37.66
N GLU A 924 -6.57 10.67 37.93
CA GLU A 924 -6.00 10.79 39.28
C GLU A 924 -6.84 11.74 40.16
N GLU A 925 -7.26 12.90 39.63
CA GLU A 925 -8.17 13.86 40.29
C GLU A 925 -9.58 13.25 40.58
N LEU A 926 -10.06 12.30 39.77
CA LEU A 926 -11.34 11.58 39.97
C LEU A 926 -11.24 10.36 40.93
N GLY A 927 -10.04 9.84 41.13
CA GLY A 927 -9.77 8.60 41.86
C GLY A 927 -10.34 7.36 41.18
N ASN A 928 -10.83 6.40 41.98
CA ASN A 928 -11.37 5.15 41.43
C ASN A 928 -12.62 5.40 40.55
N VAL A 929 -12.59 4.88 39.31
CA VAL A 929 -13.65 4.95 38.30
C VAL A 929 -13.97 3.55 37.76
N ASP A 930 -15.23 3.29 37.42
CA ASP A 930 -15.69 1.96 36.97
C ASP A 930 -15.61 1.80 35.44
N PHE A 931 -15.70 2.91 34.70
CA PHE A 931 -15.75 2.94 33.23
C PHE A 931 -14.94 4.11 32.65
N VAL A 932 -14.21 3.86 31.57
CA VAL A 932 -13.54 4.91 30.77
C VAL A 932 -13.80 4.70 29.27
N LEU A 933 -14.25 5.74 28.58
CA LEU A 933 -14.33 5.82 27.12
C LEU A 933 -13.42 6.96 26.62
N SER A 934 -12.66 6.72 25.57
CA SER A 934 -11.78 7.70 24.93
C SER A 934 -11.84 7.56 23.42
N ILE A 935 -12.14 8.65 22.72
CA ILE A 935 -12.28 8.71 21.25
C ILE A 935 -11.50 9.92 20.68
N GLY A 936 -10.82 9.75 19.55
CA GLY A 936 -10.09 10.80 18.80
C GLY A 936 -9.69 10.35 17.39
N ASP A 937 -9.12 11.21 16.53
CA ASP A 937 -8.72 10.84 15.14
C ASP A 937 -7.28 11.18 14.72
N ASP A 938 -6.60 12.16 15.33
CA ASP A 938 -5.29 12.62 14.84
C ASP A 938 -4.10 12.00 15.61
N ARG A 939 -2.87 12.31 15.20
CA ARG A 939 -1.65 11.84 15.87
C ARG A 939 -1.58 12.30 17.33
N SER A 940 -2.24 13.39 17.70
CA SER A 940 -2.25 13.89 19.08
C SER A 940 -2.98 12.97 20.08
N ASP A 941 -3.86 12.11 19.58
CA ASP A 941 -4.74 11.24 20.38
C ASP A 941 -4.10 9.89 20.68
N GLU A 942 -3.09 9.50 19.91
CA GLU A 942 -2.23 8.35 20.20
C GLU A 942 -1.53 8.51 21.56
N ASP A 943 -1.09 9.73 21.89
CA ASP A 943 -0.51 10.08 23.20
C ASP A 943 -1.54 9.84 24.34
N MET A 944 -2.83 10.06 24.08
CA MET A 944 -3.95 9.78 25.01
C MET A 944 -4.27 8.29 25.12
N PHE A 945 -4.38 7.57 23.99
CA PHE A 945 -4.69 6.15 23.98
C PHE A 945 -3.60 5.30 24.66
N GLU A 946 -2.33 5.64 24.42
CA GLU A 946 -1.19 5.00 25.09
C GLU A 946 -1.20 5.28 26.60
N ALA A 947 -1.44 6.53 27.02
CA ALA A 947 -1.47 6.89 28.43
C ALA A 947 -2.55 6.12 29.20
N ILE A 948 -3.79 6.07 28.69
CA ILE A 948 -4.89 5.28 29.27
C ILE A 948 -4.53 3.80 29.36
N SER A 949 -3.97 3.25 28.28
CA SER A 949 -3.53 1.85 28.20
C SER A 949 -2.47 1.52 29.26
N ASN A 950 -1.51 2.42 29.48
CA ASN A 950 -0.44 2.22 30.44
C ASN A 950 -0.87 2.45 31.89
N TYR A 951 -1.80 3.38 32.15
CA TYR A 951 -2.40 3.61 33.48
C TYR A 951 -3.15 2.37 33.99
N PHE A 952 -4.03 1.78 33.16
CA PHE A 952 -4.81 0.61 33.56
C PHE A 952 -4.02 -0.71 33.54
N LYS A 953 -2.93 -0.84 32.78
CA LYS A 953 -1.96 -1.95 32.96
C LYS A 953 -1.31 -1.88 34.36
N ARG A 954 -0.74 -0.71 34.71
CA ARG A 954 -0.02 -0.51 35.98
C ARG A 954 -0.91 -0.71 37.21
N THR A 955 -2.14 -0.20 37.21
CA THR A 955 -3.07 -0.43 38.31
C THR A 955 -3.58 -1.87 38.37
N GLY A 956 -3.65 -2.57 37.24
CA GLY A 956 -3.87 -4.03 37.18
C GLY A 956 -2.76 -4.83 37.89
N ASP A 957 -1.49 -4.59 37.53
CA ASP A 957 -0.34 -5.28 38.14
C ASP A 957 -0.21 -4.98 39.64
N VAL A 958 -0.45 -3.73 40.06
CA VAL A 958 -0.44 -3.36 41.50
C VAL A 958 -1.57 -4.06 42.26
N SER A 959 -2.75 -4.21 41.66
CA SER A 959 -3.86 -4.99 42.25
C SER A 959 -3.54 -6.50 42.33
N ALA A 960 -2.83 -7.04 41.34
CA ALA A 960 -2.33 -8.42 41.37
C ALA A 960 -1.25 -8.62 42.46
N MET A 961 -0.35 -7.66 42.66
CA MET A 961 0.63 -7.71 43.76
C MET A 961 -0.02 -7.54 45.13
N LEU A 962 -1.03 -6.69 45.28
CA LEU A 962 -1.73 -6.48 46.57
C LEU A 962 -2.69 -7.62 46.94
N SER A 963 -3.16 -8.40 45.96
CA SER A 963 -3.91 -9.64 46.21
C SER A 963 -3.00 -10.85 46.49
N ALA A 964 -1.68 -10.74 46.26
CA ALA A 964 -0.68 -11.70 46.73
C ALA A 964 -0.38 -11.50 48.23
N ASN A 965 -1.32 -11.96 49.05
CA ASN A 965 -1.51 -11.69 50.47
C ASN A 965 -0.24 -11.82 51.36
N PRO A 966 0.17 -10.78 52.13
CA PRO A 966 1.35 -10.83 53.01
C PRO A 966 1.08 -11.46 54.39
N SER A 967 0.46 -12.63 54.45
CA SER A 967 0.32 -13.38 55.73
C SER A 967 0.12 -14.90 55.57
N GLN A 968 1.23 -15.65 55.54
CA GLN A 968 1.49 -16.94 56.26
C GLN A 968 2.53 -17.81 55.52
N SER A 969 3.81 -17.47 55.65
CA SER A 969 4.93 -18.37 55.34
C SER A 969 5.44 -19.07 56.62
N SER A 970 4.88 -20.23 56.93
CA SER A 970 5.31 -21.07 58.07
C SER A 970 6.61 -21.83 57.75
N LEU A 971 7.74 -21.13 57.83
CA LEU A 971 9.07 -21.70 57.56
C LEU A 971 9.45 -22.79 58.59
N ARG A 972 9.59 -24.04 58.12
CA ARG A 972 10.39 -25.06 58.82
C ARG A 972 11.87 -24.70 58.71
N ARG A 973 12.57 -24.69 59.86
CA ARG A 973 13.99 -24.33 59.97
C ARG A 973 14.92 -25.47 59.53
N ALA A 974 15.88 -25.16 58.66
CA ALA A 974 17.14 -25.91 58.49
C ALA A 974 18.23 -24.97 57.94
N GLY A 975 19.48 -25.14 58.36
CA GLY A 975 20.61 -24.28 57.97
C GLY A 975 20.73 -22.98 58.79
N ALA A 976 21.96 -22.51 58.97
CA ALA A 976 22.28 -21.32 59.78
C ALA A 976 23.47 -20.54 59.19
N GLY A 977 23.52 -19.23 59.44
CA GLY A 977 24.64 -18.37 59.07
C GLY A 977 24.35 -16.89 59.33
N THR A 978 24.96 -16.35 60.40
CA THR A 978 25.41 -14.94 60.63
C THR A 978 24.65 -13.76 59.97
N SER A 979 24.32 -12.68 60.66
CA SER A 979 24.66 -12.22 62.03
C SER A 979 23.72 -11.08 62.47
N SER A 980 23.53 -10.89 63.79
CA SER A 980 22.65 -9.85 64.35
C SER A 980 23.34 -8.50 64.58
N MET A 981 22.54 -7.45 64.80
CA MET A 981 22.95 -6.26 65.54
C MET A 981 22.57 -6.38 67.03
N ALA A 982 23.37 -5.72 67.89
CA ALA A 982 23.04 -5.17 69.22
C ALA A 982 22.10 -5.94 70.21
N SER A 983 22.73 -6.75 71.08
CA SER A 983 22.67 -6.71 72.57
C SER A 983 21.35 -6.55 73.41
N SER A 984 21.23 -7.41 74.44
CA SER A 984 20.50 -7.27 75.75
C SER A 984 18.98 -7.63 75.79
N LEU A 985 18.54 -8.77 76.36
CA LEU A 985 18.25 -9.10 77.80
C LEU A 985 16.95 -8.43 78.35
N ASP A 986 16.01 -9.03 79.12
CA ASP A 986 15.58 -10.43 79.46
C ASP A 986 14.15 -10.34 80.13
N GLY A 987 13.37 -11.33 80.61
CA GLY A 987 13.49 -12.78 80.87
C GLY A 987 12.25 -13.37 81.63
N LEU A 988 12.29 -14.66 82.04
CA LEU A 988 11.36 -15.42 82.95
C LEU A 988 9.91 -15.80 82.46
N ALA A 989 9.20 -16.70 83.19
CA ALA A 989 8.00 -17.52 82.77
C ALA A 989 7.14 -18.00 84.01
N PRO A 990 6.28 -19.08 84.05
CA PRO A 990 5.44 -19.86 83.06
C PRO A 990 3.99 -20.32 83.51
N SER A 991 3.24 -21.05 82.65
CA SER A 991 2.25 -22.19 82.92
C SER A 991 0.70 -21.93 83.16
N PRO A 992 -0.23 -22.93 83.31
CA PRO A 992 -0.95 -23.65 82.19
C PRO A 992 -2.46 -24.10 82.40
N THR A 993 -3.02 -24.98 81.51
CA THR A 993 -4.18 -25.96 81.63
C THR A 993 -5.67 -25.46 81.69
N ASP A 994 -6.79 -26.17 81.34
CA ASP A 994 -7.11 -27.56 80.86
C ASP A 994 -8.47 -27.72 80.01
N SER A 995 -9.07 -28.93 79.91
CA SER A 995 -10.00 -29.50 78.88
C SER A 995 -11.48 -29.85 79.34
N PRO A 996 -12.33 -30.80 78.80
CA PRO A 996 -12.84 -31.19 77.43
C PRO A 996 -14.37 -31.62 77.22
N THR A 997 -14.82 -31.82 75.94
CA THR A 997 -15.75 -32.87 75.32
C THR A 997 -17.33 -32.89 75.24
N VAL A 998 -17.84 -33.61 74.17
CA VAL A 998 -19.15 -34.33 73.90
C VAL A 998 -20.07 -33.82 72.71
N SER A 999 -20.88 -34.70 72.05
CA SER A 999 -21.68 -34.54 70.76
C SER A 999 -22.85 -35.60 70.68
N PRO A 1000 -23.58 -36.04 69.58
CA PRO A 1000 -23.54 -35.86 68.07
C PRO A 1000 -24.94 -35.89 67.29
N LYS A 1001 -25.00 -36.36 65.99
CA LYS A 1001 -26.16 -36.92 65.17
C LYS A 1001 -27.17 -35.97 64.41
N ASP A 1002 -28.02 -36.34 63.39
CA ASP A 1002 -28.23 -37.48 62.42
C ASP A 1002 -29.19 -37.14 61.20
N LYS A 1003 -28.91 -37.55 59.92
CA LYS A 1003 -29.83 -38.00 58.78
C LYS A 1003 -30.90 -37.02 58.14
N ASN A 1004 -31.64 -37.22 57.00
CA ASN A 1004 -31.71 -38.16 55.81
C ASN A 1004 -32.54 -37.61 54.57
N ASP A 1005 -32.32 -38.12 53.33
CA ASP A 1005 -33.27 -38.41 52.18
C ASP A 1005 -34.21 -37.35 51.48
N LYS A 1006 -34.86 -37.48 50.27
CA LYS A 1006 -34.76 -38.30 48.99
C LYS A 1006 -35.47 -37.59 47.74
N LYS A 1007 -36.07 -38.30 46.73
CA LYS A 1007 -36.70 -37.88 45.41
C LYS A 1007 -37.81 -38.91 44.96
N PRO A 1008 -38.54 -38.93 43.78
CA PRO A 1008 -38.48 -38.22 42.45
C PRO A 1008 -39.87 -37.90 41.72
N VAL A 1009 -39.98 -38.01 40.37
CA VAL A 1009 -41.17 -38.02 39.42
C VAL A 1009 -41.47 -36.73 38.57
N ARG A 1010 -42.34 -36.79 37.54
CA ARG A 1010 -42.39 -35.96 36.30
C ARG A 1010 -43.83 -35.69 35.75
N SER A 1011 -44.03 -34.56 35.04
CA SER A 1011 -44.89 -34.34 33.84
C SER A 1011 -46.28 -33.61 33.89
N VAL A 1012 -46.41 -32.63 32.96
CA VAL A 1012 -47.59 -31.99 32.31
C VAL A 1012 -48.46 -30.98 33.11
N ASN A 1013 -48.95 -29.96 32.39
CA ASN A 1013 -49.63 -28.74 32.87
C ASN A 1013 -51.17 -28.82 32.74
N PHE A 1014 -51.90 -28.00 33.50
CA PHE A 1014 -52.70 -26.88 32.97
C PHE A 1014 -53.09 -25.87 34.09
N THR A 1015 -53.70 -24.74 33.69
CA THR A 1015 -54.22 -23.59 34.48
C THR A 1015 -54.93 -23.90 35.82
N ASP A 1016 -55.04 -23.00 36.81
CA ASP A 1016 -55.13 -21.52 36.74
C ASP A 1016 -54.72 -20.79 38.05
N LYS A 1017 -54.34 -19.50 37.93
CA LYS A 1017 -54.26 -18.43 38.96
C LYS A 1017 -53.31 -18.48 40.19
N ASP A 1018 -53.07 -17.26 40.68
CA ASP A 1018 -52.49 -16.79 41.96
C ASP A 1018 -51.03 -17.10 42.36
N GLY A 1019 -50.38 -16.13 43.04
CA GLY A 1019 -49.30 -16.41 44.01
C GLY A 1019 -47.83 -16.15 43.61
N THR A 1020 -47.44 -14.88 43.41
CA THR A 1020 -46.12 -14.29 43.73
C THR A 1020 -44.82 -15.14 43.67
N ALA A 1021 -43.99 -14.84 42.65
CA ALA A 1021 -42.51 -14.71 42.65
C ALA A 1021 -41.61 -15.71 43.42
N SER A 1022 -40.65 -16.31 42.71
CA SER A 1022 -39.67 -17.28 43.23
C SER A 1022 -38.22 -16.76 43.27
N ALA A 1023 -37.50 -17.19 44.32
CA ALA A 1023 -36.14 -17.76 44.41
C ALA A 1023 -35.02 -17.48 43.34
N PRO A 1024 -33.72 -17.73 43.65
CA PRO A 1024 -33.06 -17.89 44.96
C PRO A 1024 -31.76 -17.06 45.12
N ALA A 1025 -31.23 -17.00 46.35
CA ALA A 1025 -29.89 -16.46 46.62
C ALA A 1025 -28.78 -17.50 46.35
N GLN A 1026 -27.92 -17.23 45.35
CA GLN A 1026 -26.61 -17.89 45.21
C GLN A 1026 -25.48 -16.88 44.91
N ALA A 1027 -25.68 -15.62 45.32
CA ALA A 1027 -24.89 -14.46 44.90
C ALA A 1027 -24.17 -13.75 46.07
N CYS A 1028 -23.39 -14.49 46.88
CA CYS A 1028 -22.62 -13.88 47.98
C CYS A 1028 -21.34 -14.64 48.34
N LEU A 1029 -20.32 -14.63 47.46
CA LEU A 1029 -18.90 -14.85 47.83
C LEU A 1029 -17.87 -14.48 46.73
N HIS A 1030 -18.17 -13.50 45.87
CA HIS A 1030 -17.25 -13.07 44.79
C HIS A 1030 -17.15 -11.54 44.59
N ARG A 1031 -17.55 -10.75 45.59
CA ARG A 1031 -17.60 -9.28 45.55
C ARG A 1031 -16.49 -8.67 46.42
N MET A 1032 -15.29 -8.48 45.86
CA MET A 1032 -14.40 -7.35 46.19
C MET A 1032 -13.16 -7.26 45.26
N ALA A 1033 -13.40 -7.06 43.97
CA ALA A 1033 -12.45 -6.42 43.04
C ALA A 1033 -13.25 -5.89 41.83
N SER A 1034 -13.45 -4.58 41.73
CA SER A 1034 -14.11 -3.96 40.56
C SER A 1034 -13.07 -3.72 39.47
N SER A 1035 -13.03 -4.58 38.45
CA SER A 1035 -12.21 -4.34 37.27
C SER A 1035 -12.78 -3.17 36.45
N THR A 1036 -12.08 -2.03 36.42
CA THR A 1036 -12.45 -0.88 35.58
C THR A 1036 -12.47 -1.28 34.11
N THR A 1037 -13.63 -1.14 33.45
CA THR A 1037 -13.76 -1.45 32.02
C THR A 1037 -13.42 -0.23 31.19
N TRP A 1038 -12.48 -0.34 30.25
CA TRP A 1038 -12.01 0.80 29.47
C TRP A 1038 -11.90 0.52 27.96
N PHE A 1039 -12.35 1.50 27.18
CA PHE A 1039 -12.38 1.50 25.73
C PHE A 1039 -11.64 2.72 25.18
N THR A 1040 -10.60 2.48 24.38
CA THR A 1040 -10.00 3.47 23.48
C THR A 1040 -10.46 3.17 22.06
N ALA A 1041 -10.88 4.19 21.31
CA ALA A 1041 -11.32 4.08 19.92
C ALA A 1041 -10.75 5.21 19.07
N THR A 1042 -10.35 4.91 17.84
CA THR A 1042 -10.05 5.94 16.83
C THR A 1042 -11.23 6.17 15.89
N VAL A 1043 -11.41 7.39 15.37
CA VAL A 1043 -12.26 7.61 14.20
C VAL A 1043 -11.46 7.36 12.92
N GLY A 1044 -12.03 6.60 11.99
CA GLY A 1044 -11.36 6.04 10.82
C GLY A 1044 -10.36 4.93 11.20
N ARG A 1045 -10.34 3.82 10.44
CA ARG A 1045 -9.38 2.75 10.68
C ARG A 1045 -7.99 3.16 10.16
N LYS A 1046 -7.06 3.39 11.09
CA LYS A 1046 -5.64 3.71 10.84
C LYS A 1046 -4.74 2.86 11.75
N THR A 1047 -3.43 2.95 11.55
CA THR A 1047 -2.45 2.56 12.57
C THR A 1047 -2.59 3.46 13.79
N THR A 1048 -2.74 2.87 14.97
CA THR A 1048 -3.09 3.57 16.23
C THR A 1048 -2.75 2.71 17.46
N GLN A 1049 -2.64 3.35 18.61
CA GLN A 1049 -2.59 2.75 19.95
C GLN A 1049 -4.00 2.49 20.54
N ALA A 1050 -5.08 2.92 19.87
CA ALA A 1050 -6.44 2.59 20.25
C ALA A 1050 -6.74 1.09 20.09
N LYS A 1051 -7.50 0.51 21.02
CA LYS A 1051 -8.00 -0.88 20.92
C LYS A 1051 -9.02 -1.06 19.80
N HIS A 1052 -9.79 -0.01 19.51
CA HIS A 1052 -10.94 -0.07 18.61
C HIS A 1052 -10.95 1.06 17.58
N PHE A 1053 -11.85 0.98 16.61
CA PHE A 1053 -12.20 2.09 15.72
C PHE A 1053 -13.71 2.24 15.55
N CYS A 1054 -14.12 3.46 15.22
CA CYS A 1054 -15.39 3.81 14.57
C CYS A 1054 -15.08 4.22 13.13
N ALA A 1055 -15.96 3.95 12.17
CA ALA A 1055 -15.75 4.25 10.76
C ALA A 1055 -15.68 5.78 10.50
N ASP A 1056 -16.58 6.54 11.11
CA ASP A 1056 -16.78 7.97 10.87
C ASP A 1056 -17.40 8.70 12.09
N VAL A 1057 -17.68 10.00 11.92
CA VAL A 1057 -18.27 10.89 12.95
C VAL A 1057 -19.76 10.60 13.20
N ASP A 1058 -20.47 10.05 12.21
CA ASP A 1058 -21.89 9.69 12.38
C ASP A 1058 -22.03 8.43 13.25
N GLU A 1059 -21.09 7.49 13.16
CA GLU A 1059 -21.01 6.33 14.05
C GLU A 1059 -20.72 6.75 15.50
N VAL A 1060 -19.78 7.69 15.73
CA VAL A 1060 -19.54 8.28 17.06
C VAL A 1060 -20.79 8.97 17.60
N THR A 1061 -21.50 9.73 16.74
CA THR A 1061 -22.76 10.39 17.10
C THR A 1061 -23.85 9.37 17.46
N GLN A 1062 -23.93 8.23 16.77
CA GLN A 1062 -24.82 7.12 17.12
C GLN A 1062 -24.48 6.49 18.48
N LEU A 1063 -23.19 6.36 18.83
CA LEU A 1063 -22.78 5.90 20.16
C LEU A 1063 -23.18 6.89 21.25
N LEU A 1064 -22.89 8.18 21.07
CA LEU A 1064 -23.29 9.23 22.02
C LEU A 1064 -24.81 9.25 22.22
N LYS A 1065 -25.60 9.06 21.14
CA LYS A 1065 -27.06 8.90 21.19
C LYS A 1065 -27.50 7.67 21.99
N LYS A 1066 -26.85 6.49 21.81
CA LYS A 1066 -27.11 5.30 22.64
C LYS A 1066 -26.85 5.61 24.12
N LEU A 1067 -25.71 6.22 24.47
CA LEU A 1067 -25.32 6.53 25.85
C LEU A 1067 -26.23 7.58 26.52
N ALA A 1068 -26.57 8.65 25.80
CA ALA A 1068 -27.47 9.71 26.28
C ALA A 1068 -28.87 9.16 26.60
N SER A 1069 -29.41 8.28 25.76
CA SER A 1069 -30.70 7.62 26.03
C SER A 1069 -30.71 6.83 27.34
N LYS A 1070 -29.55 6.25 27.74
CA LYS A 1070 -29.39 5.52 28.99
C LYS A 1070 -29.17 6.42 30.19
N ALA A 1071 -28.51 7.58 30.02
CA ALA A 1071 -28.46 8.62 31.04
C ALA A 1071 -29.88 9.07 31.45
N ILE A 1072 -30.74 9.35 30.47
CA ILE A 1072 -32.14 9.74 30.70
C ILE A 1072 -32.92 8.64 31.45
N MET A 1073 -32.87 7.39 30.96
CA MET A 1073 -33.54 6.25 31.64
C MET A 1073 -33.04 6.07 33.10
N GLY A 1074 -31.74 6.26 33.34
CA GLY A 1074 -31.15 6.17 34.67
C GLY A 1074 -31.60 7.25 35.66
N GLN A 1075 -32.03 8.42 35.17
CA GLN A 1075 -32.62 9.47 36.00
C GLN A 1075 -34.07 9.13 36.36
N PHE A 1076 -34.91 8.78 35.38
CA PHE A 1076 -36.30 8.36 35.65
C PHE A 1076 -36.40 7.15 36.58
N SER A 1077 -35.48 6.19 36.46
CA SER A 1077 -35.41 5.01 37.35
C SER A 1077 -35.16 5.36 38.83
N ARG A 1078 -34.67 6.56 39.17
CA ARG A 1078 -34.49 7.01 40.56
C ARG A 1078 -35.77 7.63 41.13
N PHE A 1079 -36.56 8.33 40.32
CA PHE A 1079 -37.86 8.86 40.75
C PHE A 1079 -38.86 7.74 41.11
N ALA A 1080 -38.82 6.62 40.40
CA ALA A 1080 -39.60 5.42 40.72
C ALA A 1080 -39.22 4.71 42.05
N SER A 1081 -38.27 5.27 42.83
CA SER A 1081 -37.79 4.69 44.09
C SER A 1081 -37.98 5.59 45.32
N MET A 1082 -38.74 6.69 45.21
CA MET A 1082 -39.15 7.48 46.38
C MET A 1082 -40.29 6.77 47.14
N PRO A 1083 -40.27 6.73 48.49
CA PRO A 1083 -41.39 6.20 49.25
C PRO A 1083 -42.60 7.14 49.13
N VAL A 1084 -43.79 6.56 48.98
CA VAL A 1084 -45.04 7.33 48.96
C VAL A 1084 -45.30 7.89 50.35
N ILE A 1085 -45.26 9.22 50.48
CA ILE A 1085 -45.84 9.93 51.63
C ILE A 1085 -47.35 9.94 51.40
N ALA A 1086 -48.10 9.34 52.31
CA ALA A 1086 -49.56 9.36 52.26
C ALA A 1086 -50.08 10.77 52.61
N PRO A 1087 -51.12 11.27 51.94
CA PRO A 1087 -51.81 12.47 52.37
C PRO A 1087 -52.79 12.11 53.50
N ASP A 1088 -52.58 12.66 54.69
CA ASP A 1088 -53.68 12.83 55.63
C ASP A 1088 -54.63 13.90 55.07
N ALA A 1089 -55.93 13.62 55.12
CA ALA A 1089 -56.96 14.55 54.71
C ALA A 1089 -57.58 15.23 55.94
N ASP A 1090 -57.84 16.53 55.83
CA ASP A 1090 -58.81 17.22 56.67
C ASP A 1090 -59.55 18.27 55.82
N GLU A 1091 -60.82 18.50 56.12
CA GLU A 1091 -61.76 19.27 55.29
C GLU A 1091 -61.78 20.77 55.66
N GLN A 1092 -62.09 21.68 54.72
CA GLN A 1092 -63.34 22.49 54.76
C GLN A 1092 -63.43 23.68 53.76
N ASN A 1093 -64.57 23.72 53.05
CA ASN A 1093 -65.43 24.86 52.68
C ASN A 1093 -64.98 25.97 51.69
N GLY A 1094 -65.95 26.51 50.93
CA GLY A 1094 -65.84 27.74 50.11
C GLY A 1094 -65.53 27.49 48.62
N ASP A 1095 -66.44 27.01 47.76
CA ASP A 1095 -67.76 27.51 47.31
C ASP A 1095 -67.68 28.44 46.07
N GLU A 1096 -68.44 28.09 45.02
CA GLU A 1096 -69.06 28.96 43.99
C GLU A 1096 -68.14 29.80 43.02
N ASP A 1097 -68.41 29.93 41.71
CA ASP A 1097 -69.49 29.42 40.84
C ASP A 1097 -69.13 29.48 39.32
N SER A 1098 -70.05 29.01 38.47
CA SER A 1098 -70.27 29.32 37.03
C SER A 1098 -69.48 28.54 35.96
N GLN A 1099 -70.03 28.53 34.74
CA GLN A 1099 -69.80 27.52 33.68
C GLN A 1099 -69.49 28.14 32.29
N ASP A 1100 -69.37 27.25 31.29
CA ASP A 1100 -69.58 27.43 29.84
C ASP A 1100 -68.41 27.91 28.93
N GLU A 1101 -67.88 26.90 28.22
CA GLU A 1101 -67.41 26.95 26.82
C GLU A 1101 -68.64 27.01 25.85
N PRO A 1102 -68.52 27.15 24.50
CA PRO A 1102 -67.37 27.49 23.64
C PRO A 1102 -67.78 28.57 22.57
N PRO A 1103 -67.44 28.51 21.25
CA PRO A 1103 -66.13 28.72 20.59
C PRO A 1103 -66.09 29.86 19.52
N ASP A 1104 -64.89 30.04 18.95
CA ASP A 1104 -64.59 30.30 17.53
C ASP A 1104 -64.72 31.69 16.84
N VAL A 1105 -63.56 32.12 16.32
CA VAL A 1105 -63.32 32.57 14.92
C VAL A 1105 -63.56 34.05 14.52
N LYS A 1106 -62.57 34.58 13.75
CA LYS A 1106 -62.55 35.82 12.90
C LYS A 1106 -62.42 37.19 13.60
N ASP A 1107 -61.84 38.23 12.99
CA ASP A 1107 -61.12 38.34 11.69
C ASP A 1107 -60.10 39.51 11.70
N MET A 1108 -59.21 39.53 10.69
CA MET A 1108 -58.42 40.67 10.14
C MET A 1108 -57.51 41.53 11.05
N GLY A 1109 -56.38 42.09 10.55
CA GLY A 1109 -55.69 41.79 9.28
C GLY A 1109 -54.87 42.95 8.68
N ARG A 1110 -53.74 42.59 8.03
CA ARG A 1110 -52.88 43.40 7.10
C ARG A 1110 -52.08 44.55 7.77
N ALA A 1111 -50.96 45.05 7.22
CA ALA A 1111 -50.43 44.88 5.86
C ALA A 1111 -48.90 44.65 5.76
N THR A 1112 -48.53 43.50 5.19
CA THR A 1112 -47.49 43.26 4.15
C THR A 1112 -46.32 44.23 3.91
N THR A 1113 -45.11 43.65 3.81
CA THR A 1113 -44.45 43.54 2.48
C THR A 1113 -43.60 42.27 2.34
N GLN A 1114 -43.98 41.40 1.40
CA GLN A 1114 -43.16 40.37 0.74
C GLN A 1114 -43.00 40.84 -0.75
N SER A 1115 -42.36 40.15 -1.72
CA SER A 1115 -41.97 38.74 -1.82
C SER A 1115 -40.82 38.47 -2.81
N SER A 1116 -40.34 37.22 -2.76
CA SER A 1116 -39.58 36.51 -3.79
C SER A 1116 -40.40 36.25 -5.08
N PHE A 1117 -39.74 35.98 -6.23
CA PHE A 1117 -39.59 34.62 -6.82
C PHE A 1117 -39.19 34.55 -8.34
N LEU A 1118 -38.57 33.39 -8.70
CA LEU A 1118 -38.65 32.63 -9.98
C LEU A 1118 -38.11 33.15 -11.35
N LYS A 1119 -37.08 32.41 -11.83
CA LYS A 1119 -36.86 31.84 -13.19
C LYS A 1119 -37.32 32.59 -14.48
N LYS A 1120 -36.32 33.04 -15.27
CA LYS A 1120 -36.10 32.87 -16.75
C LYS A 1120 -37.15 33.42 -17.77
N PRO A 1121 -36.80 33.65 -19.07
CA PRO A 1121 -35.48 33.78 -19.74
C PRO A 1121 -35.40 34.99 -20.75
N LEU A 1122 -34.42 34.95 -21.68
CA LEU A 1122 -34.30 35.62 -23.01
C LEU A 1122 -33.77 37.08 -23.14
N ASN A 1123 -32.57 37.18 -23.77
CA ASN A 1123 -32.17 37.99 -24.94
C ASN A 1123 -32.84 39.37 -25.18
N LYS A 1124 -32.19 40.48 -25.58
CA LYS A 1124 -31.14 40.66 -26.61
C LYS A 1124 -30.80 42.18 -26.77
N THR A 1125 -29.63 42.45 -27.36
CA THR A 1125 -29.23 43.65 -28.16
C THR A 1125 -29.09 45.05 -27.55
N GLU A 1126 -28.04 45.73 -28.05
CA GLU A 1126 -27.74 47.19 -28.04
C GLU A 1126 -27.41 47.83 -26.67
N THR A 1127 -26.29 48.56 -26.50
CA THR A 1127 -25.25 49.03 -27.45
C THR A 1127 -23.84 48.80 -26.90
#